data_AF-X6NSE6-F1
#
_entry.id   AF-X6NSE6-F1
#
_cell.length_a   1.000
_cell.length_b   1.000
_cell.length_c   1.000
_cell.angle_alpha   90.00
_cell.angle_beta   90.00
_cell.angle_gamma   90.00
#
_symmetry.space_group_name_H-M   'P 1'
#
loop_
_entity.id
_entity.type
_entity.pdbx_description
1 polymer ?
#
loop_
_entity_poly.entity_id
_entity_poly.type
_entity_poly.pdbx_seq_one_letter_code
_entity_poly.pdbx_strand_id
1 'polypeptide(L)'
;MKLFNQFGNKIEKRTILQTWIDCNQIYIETWLKLMEIFIFFMKYVLFKNKNEYKCEYCQQLNDRLKEDNELKILREMCLHILWNILKYPNEIKYRQINGQCLFNNLKLKCQQLGVNVNQTSNHFQSYLQALGFEKRNENWYYPNDDTQLAWSWEYYKEFINQQAMYIFNLSIKKNRYKIRYDIPKTVCMLKNGKWRNYEIVFDYQHRTIMLLNINGKNKKKDKLKLEILQVGDPKKLSLEFNVTVEWHNDFDDIDNICAKWACLTLNHTWHFCTIDHMDRDNLSNCFSEFNSFQIIWRDRYNQTRKESFNPYAVTLEQGIKYLKYKYQMLEHFIYGMNELVYFEFEFDKCQPQLTSNMTHKDASLHDIYKHVSHYPIIQVYWNVTALFMVPYEQTIDAKRAHLPTVVYANDGYKLSVFNKKPIFNPFLYECDLHKLKIIEDILHLKITRNNSLKKLLHEVIKNNHLSSLITYRHVNNKQEKKRRYKKIKQQINYNKDNPNKLILNDKILTILNEVKILYHDGIHKHMGYPLQLENICAILLYCGKPCNVQFSYDQIQFRHHNWPYLDHYLQQAIAVLHKHERREESETELYSGLKGVRLENIKEIKEGFFISYLSTSDNIQVAQMYRSDQGCILHFHPSMRRTGGIKSCDVSWISPYKHEREILFARSFAGYTLDGRVYKELLAWNAKIESEDEYTQMILLTWTRYDEYVQQTMQISAMWNYSIDFNLIYVSLKHSEGDIYRTINLLLEFEVWKLKDNNNQKYEEIANKFVKRRCCNHSLNMFYMFLFKNNIEQAIEYATICAVANGFPFVGRGKY
;
A
#
# COMPACT_ATOMS: atom_id res chain seq x y z
N MET A 1 21.29 11.92 2.14
CA MET A 1 20.65 13.02 2.92
C MET A 1 19.43 12.58 3.74
N LYS A 2 18.39 11.93 3.18
CA LYS A 2 17.20 11.51 3.97
C LYS A 2 17.52 10.64 5.20
N LEU A 3 18.36 9.61 5.06
CA LEU A 3 18.79 8.77 6.19
C LEU A 3 19.54 9.57 7.26
N PHE A 4 20.45 10.46 6.86
CA PHE A 4 21.15 11.35 7.79
C PHE A 4 20.19 12.31 8.52
N ASN A 5 19.16 12.82 7.86
CA ASN A 5 18.15 13.64 8.54
C ASN A 5 17.35 12.83 9.57
N GLN A 6 17.07 11.56 9.29
CA GLN A 6 16.26 10.69 10.17
C GLN A 6 17.04 10.06 11.33
N PHE A 7 18.30 9.68 11.07
CA PHE A 7 19.15 8.91 11.99
C PHE A 7 20.45 9.61 12.39
N GLY A 8 20.86 10.70 11.73
CA GLY A 8 22.16 11.34 11.99
C GLY A 8 22.33 11.89 13.40
N ASN A 9 21.22 12.09 14.11
CA ASN A 9 21.20 12.46 15.52
C ASN A 9 21.10 11.25 16.48
N LYS A 10 20.94 10.04 15.94
CA LYS A 10 20.62 8.79 16.66
C LYS A 10 21.67 7.69 16.51
N ILE A 11 22.34 7.64 15.35
CA ILE A 11 23.36 6.66 14.98
C ILE A 11 24.54 7.44 14.39
N GLU A 12 25.76 7.00 14.68
CA GLU A 12 26.96 7.61 14.12
C GLU A 12 26.92 7.66 12.59
N LYS A 13 27.35 8.79 12.02
CA LYS A 13 27.34 8.99 10.56
C LYS A 13 28.12 7.90 9.82
N ARG A 14 29.22 7.40 10.41
CA ARG A 14 30.00 6.29 9.86
C ARG A 14 29.18 5.00 9.82
N THR A 15 28.46 4.66 10.88
CA THR A 15 27.58 3.49 10.93
C THR A 15 26.41 3.62 9.95
N ILE A 16 25.83 4.81 9.80
CA ILE A 16 24.80 5.09 8.77
C ILE A 16 25.37 4.84 7.37
N LEU A 17 26.57 5.36 7.09
CA LEU A 17 27.21 5.20 5.79
C LEU A 17 27.61 3.74 5.53
N GLN A 18 28.14 3.05 6.54
CA GLN A 18 28.50 1.64 6.44
C GLN A 18 27.26 0.78 6.21
N THR A 19 26.19 0.99 6.98
CA THR A 19 24.92 0.26 6.78
C THR A 19 24.32 0.56 5.41
N TRP A 20 24.44 1.80 4.92
CA TRP A 20 24.04 2.16 3.56
C TRP A 20 24.82 1.39 2.50
N ILE A 21 26.13 1.20 2.69
CA ILE A 21 26.98 0.40 1.80
C ILE A 21 26.61 -1.08 1.91
N ASP A 22 26.48 -1.61 3.14
CA ASP A 22 26.17 -3.01 3.43
C ASP A 22 24.78 -3.41 2.89
N CYS A 23 23.82 -2.49 2.90
CA CYS A 23 22.49 -2.67 2.32
C CYS A 23 22.45 -2.26 0.82
N ASN A 24 23.58 -2.32 0.12
CA ASN A 24 23.72 -2.07 -1.32
C ASN A 24 23.08 -0.75 -1.78
N GLN A 25 23.08 0.26 -0.92
CA GLN A 25 22.53 1.58 -1.22
C GLN A 25 21.02 1.56 -1.51
N ILE A 26 20.28 0.64 -0.87
CA ILE A 26 18.82 0.57 -0.91
C ILE A 26 18.25 1.27 0.32
N TYR A 27 17.48 2.34 0.14
CA TYR A 27 17.02 3.21 1.24
C TYR A 27 16.14 2.47 2.23
N ILE A 28 15.15 1.70 1.78
CA ILE A 28 14.26 0.98 2.70
C ILE A 28 14.98 -0.11 3.50
N GLU A 29 15.84 -0.92 2.87
CA GLU A 29 16.63 -1.93 3.59
C GLU A 29 17.58 -1.28 4.59
N THR A 30 18.27 -0.23 4.17
CA THR A 30 19.14 0.55 5.07
C THR A 30 18.33 1.16 6.20
N TRP A 31 17.13 1.68 5.93
CA TRP A 31 16.26 2.25 6.96
C TRP A 31 15.81 1.19 7.96
N LEU A 32 15.39 0.00 7.50
CA LEU A 32 15.01 -1.12 8.36
C LEU A 32 16.20 -1.58 9.21
N LYS A 33 17.38 -1.73 8.61
CA LYS A 33 18.59 -2.15 9.32
C LYS A 33 19.06 -1.11 10.32
N LEU A 34 19.02 0.17 9.96
CA LEU A 34 19.31 1.26 10.90
C LEU A 34 18.24 1.34 12.00
N MET A 35 16.98 1.03 11.73
CA MET A 35 15.97 0.88 12.78
C MET A 35 16.29 -0.31 13.70
N GLU A 36 16.68 -1.46 13.17
CA GLU A 36 17.13 -2.60 13.97
C GLU A 36 18.35 -2.25 14.82
N ILE A 37 19.38 -1.65 14.24
CA ILE A 37 20.59 -1.20 14.95
C ILE A 37 20.20 -0.19 16.02
N PHE A 38 19.35 0.79 15.70
CA PHE A 38 18.84 1.75 16.66
C PHE A 38 18.11 1.04 17.81
N ILE A 39 17.23 0.07 17.51
CA ILE A 39 16.50 -0.70 18.51
C ILE A 39 17.45 -1.56 19.35
N PHE A 40 18.44 -2.22 18.73
CA PHE A 40 19.43 -3.08 19.37
C PHE A 40 20.37 -2.28 20.27
N PHE A 41 20.91 -1.16 19.79
CA PHE A 41 21.76 -0.27 20.59
C PHE A 41 21.01 0.25 21.81
N MET A 42 19.74 0.63 21.60
CA MET A 42 18.85 0.98 22.70
C MET A 42 18.64 -0.20 23.66
N LYS A 43 18.48 -1.43 23.18
CA LYS A 43 18.33 -2.64 24.01
C LYS A 43 19.61 -3.00 24.78
N TYR A 44 20.79 -2.94 24.15
CA TYR A 44 22.09 -3.23 24.76
C TYR A 44 22.43 -2.24 25.88
N VAL A 45 22.21 -0.94 25.64
CA VAL A 45 22.38 0.12 26.64
C VAL A 45 21.46 -0.09 27.86
N LEU A 46 20.28 -0.69 27.66
CA LEU A 46 19.32 -0.95 28.74
C LEU A 46 19.63 -2.22 29.55
N PHE A 47 20.20 -3.25 28.93
CA PHE A 47 20.55 -4.49 29.63
C PHE A 47 21.87 -4.42 30.40
N LYS A 48 22.83 -3.58 29.98
CA LYS A 48 24.10 -3.41 30.70
C LYS A 48 23.95 -2.61 32.02
N ASN A 49 22.85 -1.88 32.19
CA ASN A 49 22.55 -1.05 33.37
C ASN A 49 21.92 -1.81 34.55
N LYS A 50 22.08 -3.14 34.64
CA LYS A 50 21.87 -3.87 35.90
C LYS A 50 23.08 -3.84 36.83
N ASN A 51 24.28 -3.52 36.33
CA ASN A 51 25.47 -3.29 37.15
C ASN A 51 26.08 -1.93 36.76
N GLU A 52 26.38 -1.13 37.77
CA GLU A 52 26.88 0.25 37.70
C GLU A 52 28.04 0.40 36.72
N TYR A 53 27.84 1.16 35.64
CA TYR A 53 28.82 2.12 35.11
C TYR A 53 28.05 3.12 34.21
N LYS A 54 28.01 4.39 34.64
CA LYS A 54 27.46 5.52 33.86
C LYS A 54 28.27 5.70 32.58
N CYS A 55 27.71 5.27 31.45
CA CYS A 55 28.26 5.62 30.13
C CYS A 55 27.85 7.06 29.77
N GLU A 56 28.83 7.95 29.61
CA GLU A 56 28.68 9.37 29.26
C GLU A 56 27.87 9.58 27.96
N TYR A 57 28.00 8.66 27.00
CA TYR A 57 27.23 8.63 25.76
C TYR A 57 25.72 8.37 25.99
N CYS A 58 25.38 7.59 27.02
CA CYS A 58 23.99 7.30 27.37
C CYS A 58 23.31 8.47 28.09
N GLN A 59 24.08 9.28 28.82
CA GLN A 59 23.61 10.57 29.36
C GLN A 59 23.34 11.55 28.22
N GLN A 60 24.29 11.72 27.29
CA GLN A 60 24.12 12.59 26.13
C GLN A 60 22.93 12.21 25.23
N LEU A 61 22.63 10.92 25.03
CA LEU A 61 21.45 10.48 24.26
C LEU A 61 20.13 10.65 25.03
N ASN A 62 20.12 10.45 26.35
CA ASN A 62 18.93 10.71 27.18
C ASN A 62 18.66 12.22 27.30
N ASP A 63 19.70 13.03 27.38
CA ASP A 63 19.62 14.48 27.48
C ASP A 63 19.29 15.13 26.13
N ARG A 64 19.69 14.52 25.00
CA ARG A 64 19.27 14.92 23.64
C ARG A 64 17.83 14.51 23.27
N LEU A 65 17.26 13.52 23.97
CA LEU A 65 15.89 13.02 23.70
C LEU A 65 14.85 13.58 24.66
N LYS A 66 15.24 14.07 25.83
CA LYS A 66 14.34 14.85 26.68
C LYS A 66 14.07 16.18 25.99
N GLU A 67 12.79 16.52 25.87
CA GLU A 67 12.41 17.91 25.62
C GLU A 67 13.06 18.75 26.71
N ASP A 68 13.87 19.73 26.31
CA ASP A 68 14.48 20.66 27.23
C ASP A 68 13.40 21.32 28.09
N ASN A 69 13.62 21.39 29.41
CA ASN A 69 12.59 21.84 30.34
C ASN A 69 12.16 23.29 30.05
N GLU A 70 13.08 24.14 29.56
CA GLU A 70 12.77 25.49 29.12
C GLU A 70 11.82 25.44 27.92
N LEU A 71 12.18 24.71 26.86
CA LEU A 71 11.36 24.54 25.67
C LEU A 71 9.97 23.97 26.00
N LYS A 72 9.88 23.01 26.92
CA LYS A 72 8.61 22.46 27.39
C LYS A 72 7.72 23.53 28.01
N ILE A 73 8.27 24.35 28.91
CA ILE A 73 7.53 25.45 29.54
C ILE A 73 7.04 26.45 28.48
N LEU A 74 7.94 26.88 27.60
CA LEU A 74 7.64 27.84 26.54
C LEU A 74 6.52 27.29 25.63
N ARG A 75 6.62 26.04 25.19
CA ARG A 75 5.63 25.36 24.34
C ARG A 75 4.28 25.24 25.03
N GLU A 76 4.22 24.73 26.25
CA GLU A 76 2.95 24.56 26.99
C GLU A 76 2.24 25.90 27.18
N MET A 77 2.98 26.94 27.58
CA MET A 77 2.41 28.28 27.79
C MET A 77 1.96 28.92 26.48
N CYS A 78 2.74 28.81 25.40
CA CYS A 78 2.34 29.30 24.07
C CYS A 78 1.10 28.57 23.55
N LEU A 79 1.06 27.24 23.65
CA LEU A 79 -0.11 26.43 23.26
C LEU A 79 -1.35 26.84 24.04
N HIS A 80 -1.24 27.10 25.34
CA HIS A 80 -2.38 27.53 26.15
C HIS A 80 -2.93 28.91 25.71
N ILE A 81 -2.03 29.86 25.40
CA ILE A 81 -2.41 31.18 24.90
C ILE A 81 -3.10 31.07 23.54
N LEU A 82 -2.43 30.39 22.59
CA LEU A 82 -2.94 30.20 21.23
C LEU A 82 -4.27 29.43 21.23
N TRP A 83 -4.40 28.41 22.08
CA TRP A 83 -5.63 27.66 22.28
C TRP A 83 -6.80 28.57 22.66
N ASN A 84 -6.61 29.43 23.66
CA ASN A 84 -7.67 30.33 24.13
C ASN A 84 -8.08 31.33 23.03
N ILE A 85 -7.12 31.86 22.27
CA ILE A 85 -7.39 32.76 21.14
C ILE A 85 -8.16 32.03 20.03
N LEU A 86 -7.73 30.82 19.65
CA LEU A 86 -8.35 30.06 18.57
C LEU A 86 -9.76 29.56 18.95
N LYS A 87 -9.95 29.15 20.21
CA LYS A 87 -11.24 28.67 20.71
C LYS A 87 -12.25 29.79 20.90
N TYR A 88 -11.79 30.97 21.32
CA TYR A 88 -12.63 32.11 21.65
C TYR A 88 -12.17 33.38 20.91
N PRO A 89 -12.23 33.39 19.55
CA PRO A 89 -11.61 34.44 18.76
C PRO A 89 -12.21 35.84 18.99
N ASN A 90 -13.46 35.93 19.45
CA ASN A 90 -14.14 37.21 19.69
C ASN A 90 -14.02 37.70 21.16
N GLU A 91 -13.45 36.90 22.05
CA GLU A 91 -13.37 37.21 23.48
C GLU A 91 -12.10 38.02 23.78
N ILE A 92 -12.26 39.32 24.01
CA ILE A 92 -11.15 40.27 24.22
C ILE A 92 -10.24 39.84 25.38
N LYS A 93 -10.81 39.23 26.43
CA LYS A 93 -10.06 38.77 27.61
C LYS A 93 -8.93 37.78 27.30
N TYR A 94 -9.02 37.01 26.21
CA TYR A 94 -7.96 36.07 25.81
C TYR A 94 -6.91 36.69 24.88
N ARG A 95 -7.18 37.91 24.40
CA ARG A 95 -6.26 38.73 23.60
C ARG A 95 -5.46 39.71 24.45
N GLN A 96 -5.77 39.84 25.74
CA GLN A 96 -5.02 40.67 26.68
C GLN A 96 -4.42 39.77 27.77
N ILE A 97 -3.09 39.79 27.89
CA ILE A 97 -2.36 39.01 28.89
C ILE A 97 -1.73 39.98 29.89
N ASN A 98 -2.09 39.82 31.16
CA ASN A 98 -1.45 40.56 32.24
C ASN A 98 0.00 40.10 32.40
N GLY A 99 0.99 41.00 32.23
CA GLY A 99 2.40 40.60 32.23
C GLY A 99 2.88 40.11 33.58
N GLN A 100 2.36 40.65 34.68
CA GLN A 100 2.71 40.19 36.04
C GLN A 100 2.16 38.78 36.30
N CYS A 101 0.89 38.51 35.95
CA CYS A 101 0.31 37.18 36.06
C CYS A 101 1.05 36.15 35.19
N LEU A 102 1.42 36.56 33.97
CA LEU A 102 2.18 35.72 33.04
C LEU A 102 3.56 35.37 33.60
N PHE A 103 4.29 36.38 34.12
CA PHE A 103 5.58 36.19 34.74
C PHE A 103 5.50 35.31 35.99
N ASN A 104 4.48 35.51 36.83
CA ASN A 104 4.27 34.68 38.02
C ASN A 104 4.01 33.21 37.65
N ASN A 105 3.20 32.94 36.62
CA ASN A 105 2.96 31.58 36.12
C ASN A 105 4.24 30.96 35.53
N LEU A 106 4.97 31.73 34.70
CA LEU A 106 6.25 31.31 34.15
C LEU A 106 7.26 30.96 35.26
N LYS A 107 7.39 31.84 36.26
CA LYS A 107 8.26 31.65 37.42
C LYS A 107 7.92 30.36 38.15
N LEU A 108 6.64 30.10 38.39
CA LEU A 108 6.18 28.89 39.07
C LEU A 108 6.54 27.62 38.27
N LYS A 109 6.30 27.62 36.95
CA LYS A 109 6.70 26.49 36.07
C LYS A 109 8.22 26.30 36.01
N CYS A 110 8.99 27.38 35.95
CA CYS A 110 10.46 27.34 35.95
C CYS A 110 10.99 26.76 37.26
N GLN A 111 10.42 27.15 38.40
CA GLN A 111 10.77 26.59 39.72
C GLN A 111 10.46 25.10 39.80
N GLN A 112 9.31 24.66 39.28
CA GLN A 112 8.92 23.24 39.26
C GLN A 112 9.87 22.35 38.45
N LEU A 113 10.45 22.88 37.37
CA LEU A 113 11.33 22.12 36.46
C LEU A 113 12.82 22.47 36.58
N GLY A 114 13.19 23.32 37.54
CA GLY A 114 14.58 23.71 37.81
C GLY A 114 15.23 24.56 36.70
N VAL A 115 14.46 25.42 36.02
CA VAL A 115 14.91 26.23 34.88
C VAL A 115 15.17 27.69 35.28
N ASN A 116 16.14 28.35 34.63
CA ASN A 116 16.46 29.77 34.88
C ASN A 116 15.30 30.69 34.45
N VAL A 117 14.63 31.31 35.42
CA VAL A 117 13.47 32.18 35.21
C VAL A 117 13.77 33.38 34.31
N ASN A 118 14.94 34.02 34.48
CA ASN A 118 15.28 35.25 33.76
C ASN A 118 15.53 34.97 32.27
N GLN A 119 16.30 33.92 31.98
CA GLN A 119 16.56 33.46 30.61
C GLN A 119 15.25 33.05 29.92
N THR A 120 14.44 32.21 30.59
CA THR A 120 13.16 31.73 30.06
C THR A 120 12.19 32.89 29.81
N SER A 121 12.17 33.90 30.69
CA SER A 121 11.35 35.10 30.52
C SER A 121 11.74 35.86 29.26
N ASN A 122 13.03 36.07 29.00
CA ASN A 122 13.50 36.77 27.79
C ASN A 122 13.13 36.00 26.52
N HIS A 123 13.30 34.68 26.51
CA HIS A 123 12.88 33.84 25.40
C HIS A 123 11.36 33.88 25.19
N PHE A 124 10.57 33.73 26.26
CA PHE A 124 9.11 33.76 26.17
C PHE A 124 8.57 35.10 25.63
N GLN A 125 9.16 36.22 26.05
CA GLN A 125 8.81 37.54 25.50
C GLN A 125 9.12 37.63 24.00
N SER A 126 10.25 37.08 23.56
CA SER A 126 10.61 37.00 22.14
C SER A 126 9.61 36.13 21.35
N TYR A 127 9.15 35.01 21.92
CA TYR A 127 8.10 34.18 21.33
C TYR A 127 6.77 34.92 21.20
N LEU A 128 6.33 35.64 22.23
CA LEU A 128 5.09 36.42 22.17
C LEU A 128 5.14 37.49 21.07
N GLN A 129 6.27 38.17 20.92
CA GLN A 129 6.48 39.12 19.82
C GLN A 129 6.43 38.42 18.46
N ALA A 130 7.08 37.26 18.31
CA ALA A 130 7.05 36.47 17.08
C ALA A 130 5.63 35.97 16.74
N LEU A 131 4.80 35.69 17.74
CA LEU A 131 3.38 35.34 17.56
C LEU A 131 2.52 36.53 17.13
N GLY A 132 3.01 37.76 17.28
CA GLY A 132 2.31 39.01 16.93
C GLY A 132 1.72 39.77 18.12
N PHE A 133 2.10 39.45 19.37
CA PHE A 133 1.69 40.24 20.52
C PHE A 133 2.49 41.54 20.62
N GLU A 134 1.79 42.62 20.95
CA GLU A 134 2.36 43.91 21.23
C GLU A 134 2.43 44.14 22.75
N LYS A 135 3.61 44.51 23.24
CA LYS A 135 3.78 44.93 24.63
C LYS A 135 3.34 46.38 24.75
N ARG A 136 2.32 46.66 25.57
CA ARG A 136 1.89 48.03 25.91
C ARG A 136 1.87 48.15 27.43
N ASN A 137 2.74 49.00 27.97
CA ASN A 137 3.03 49.07 29.41
C ASN A 137 3.51 47.70 29.94
N GLU A 138 2.92 47.22 31.04
CA GLU A 138 3.22 45.92 31.65
C GLU A 138 2.41 44.76 31.06
N ASN A 139 1.55 44.99 30.06
CA ASN A 139 0.64 43.97 29.51
C ASN A 139 0.92 43.66 28.04
N TRP A 140 0.49 42.49 27.59
CA TRP A 140 0.59 42.04 26.20
C TRP A 140 -0.77 42.02 25.54
N TYR A 141 -0.84 42.49 24.30
CA TYR A 141 -2.09 42.61 23.53
C TYR A 141 -1.95 41.92 22.18
N TYR A 142 -2.96 41.14 21.83
CA TYR A 142 -3.09 40.47 20.53
C TYR A 142 -4.10 41.21 19.66
N PRO A 143 -3.68 41.87 18.56
CA PRO A 143 -4.58 42.62 17.70
C PRO A 143 -5.74 41.76 17.17
N ASN A 144 -6.92 42.39 17.01
CA ASN A 144 -8.13 41.70 16.55
C ASN A 144 -8.25 41.75 15.02
N ASP A 145 -7.39 41.00 14.33
CA ASP A 145 -7.41 40.84 12.86
C ASP A 145 -7.54 39.37 12.44
N ASP A 146 -8.31 39.11 11.39
CA ASP A 146 -8.53 37.78 10.81
C ASP A 146 -7.24 37.20 10.22
N THR A 147 -6.35 38.05 9.70
CA THR A 147 -5.02 37.62 9.24
C THR A 147 -4.26 36.99 10.41
N GLN A 148 -4.26 37.61 11.58
CA GLN A 148 -3.51 37.13 12.74
C GLN A 148 -4.07 35.82 13.32
N LEU A 149 -5.39 35.58 13.25
CA LEU A 149 -5.98 34.29 13.62
C LEU A 149 -5.48 33.14 12.73
N ALA A 150 -5.27 33.39 11.43
CA ALA A 150 -4.68 32.38 10.54
C ALA A 150 -3.22 32.07 10.93
N TRP A 151 -2.44 33.08 11.32
CA TRP A 151 -1.09 32.90 11.82
C TRP A 151 -1.06 32.16 13.16
N SER A 152 -1.98 32.48 14.08
CA SER A 152 -2.17 31.75 15.34
C SER A 152 -2.39 30.26 15.11
N TRP A 153 -3.15 29.89 14.08
CA TRP A 153 -3.36 28.49 13.71
C TRP A 153 -2.08 27.82 13.18
N GLU A 154 -1.31 28.50 12.31
CA GLU A 154 -0.04 27.97 11.80
C GLU A 154 0.98 27.76 12.94
N TYR A 155 1.11 28.72 13.85
CA TYR A 155 1.96 28.57 15.03
C TYR A 155 1.45 27.47 15.96
N TYR A 156 0.14 27.39 16.21
CA TYR A 156 -0.41 26.32 17.03
C TYR A 156 -0.08 24.94 16.43
N LYS A 157 -0.23 24.77 15.11
CA LYS A 157 0.20 23.56 14.38
C LYS A 157 1.68 23.28 14.59
N GLU A 158 2.54 24.28 14.49
CA GLU A 158 3.99 24.11 14.66
C GLU A 158 4.33 23.62 16.08
N PHE A 159 3.78 24.26 17.11
CA PHE A 159 4.04 23.89 18.51
C PHE A 159 3.39 22.56 18.89
N ILE A 160 2.14 22.31 18.48
CA ILE A 160 1.41 21.11 18.90
C ILE A 160 2.01 19.84 18.28
N ASN A 161 2.57 19.93 17.08
CA ASN A 161 3.26 18.82 16.44
C ASN A 161 4.62 18.51 17.07
N GLN A 162 5.15 19.40 17.93
CA GLN A 162 6.34 19.17 18.74
C GLN A 162 6.01 18.56 20.12
N GLN A 163 4.73 18.34 20.45
CA GLN A 163 4.37 17.84 21.78
C GLN A 163 4.99 16.48 22.08
N ALA A 164 5.50 16.33 23.30
CA ALA A 164 5.98 15.07 23.81
C ALA A 164 4.85 14.06 23.94
N MET A 165 4.91 12.98 23.15
CA MET A 165 4.04 11.83 23.35
C MET A 165 4.73 10.78 24.20
N TYR A 166 4.08 10.31 25.27
CA TYR A 166 4.54 9.17 26.03
C TYR A 166 4.37 7.89 25.22
N ILE A 167 5.49 7.30 24.78
CA ILE A 167 5.51 5.89 24.38
C ILE A 167 6.27 5.12 25.45
N PHE A 168 5.53 4.33 26.23
CA PHE A 168 6.10 3.25 27.02
C PHE A 168 6.13 2.00 26.14
N ASN A 169 7.32 1.61 25.67
CA ASN A 169 7.49 0.42 24.86
C ASN A 169 7.92 -0.73 25.76
N LEU A 170 7.12 -1.81 25.87
CA LEU A 170 7.40 -2.93 26.77
C LEU A 170 8.73 -3.65 26.47
N SER A 171 9.27 -3.54 25.26
CA SER A 171 10.59 -4.08 24.92
C SER A 171 11.75 -3.27 25.53
N ILE A 172 11.48 -2.05 26.03
CA ILE A 172 12.47 -1.03 26.42
C ILE A 172 11.89 -0.23 27.60
N LYS A 173 12.26 -0.56 28.84
CA LYS A 173 11.87 0.17 30.08
C LYS A 173 12.36 1.64 30.13
N LYS A 174 12.02 2.49 29.15
CA LYS A 174 12.22 3.95 29.14
C LYS A 174 11.19 4.64 28.25
N ASN A 175 10.71 5.79 28.71
CA ASN A 175 9.86 6.73 27.97
C ASN A 175 10.61 7.23 26.72
N ARG A 176 10.04 7.04 25.53
CA ARG A 176 10.58 7.57 24.27
C ARG A 176 9.73 8.74 23.78
N TYR A 177 10.40 9.81 23.34
CA TYR A 177 9.81 10.93 22.60
C TYR A 177 9.83 10.58 21.09
N LYS A 178 8.68 10.69 20.40
CA LYS A 178 8.55 10.37 18.96
C LYS A 178 8.17 11.63 18.18
N ILE A 179 9.00 12.03 17.21
CA ILE A 179 8.62 12.93 16.12
C ILE A 179 7.75 12.13 15.13
N ARG A 180 6.55 12.61 14.83
CA ARG A 180 5.59 11.91 13.95
C ARG A 180 5.90 12.18 12.47
N TYR A 181 5.98 11.13 11.66
CA TYR A 181 6.18 11.25 10.22
C TYR A 181 4.86 11.22 9.41
N ASP A 182 3.73 10.82 10.02
CA ASP A 182 2.51 10.44 9.29
C ASP A 182 1.20 11.00 9.87
N ILE A 183 1.19 12.17 10.51
CA ILE A 183 -0.09 12.80 10.92
C ILE A 183 -0.81 13.29 9.66
N PRO A 184 -2.07 12.91 9.43
CA PRO A 184 -2.89 13.52 8.38
C PRO A 184 -2.95 15.02 8.60
N LYS A 185 -2.58 15.83 7.59
CA LYS A 185 -2.66 17.29 7.68
C LYS A 185 -4.09 17.79 7.48
N THR A 186 -4.86 17.05 6.70
CA THR A 186 -6.23 17.38 6.35
C THR A 186 -7.10 16.14 6.40
N VAL A 187 -8.36 16.30 6.78
CA VAL A 187 -9.37 15.24 6.82
C VAL A 187 -10.69 15.74 6.27
N CYS A 188 -11.52 14.85 5.77
CA CYS A 188 -12.90 15.15 5.44
C CYS A 188 -13.79 14.61 6.56
N MET A 189 -14.63 15.47 7.15
CA MET A 189 -15.53 15.12 8.24
C MET A 189 -16.97 15.47 7.88
N LEU A 190 -17.91 14.59 8.22
CA LEU A 190 -19.34 14.82 8.03
C LEU A 190 -19.84 15.78 9.11
N LYS A 191 -20.40 16.92 8.71
CA LYS A 191 -21.02 17.86 9.64
C LYS A 191 -22.33 18.40 9.08
N ASN A 192 -23.40 18.29 9.85
CA ASN A 192 -24.75 18.74 9.49
C ASN A 192 -25.18 18.19 8.11
N GLY A 193 -24.95 16.89 7.89
CA GLY A 193 -25.27 16.20 6.63
C GLY A 193 -24.38 16.58 5.43
N LYS A 194 -23.29 17.33 5.63
CA LYS A 194 -22.38 17.73 4.55
C LYS A 194 -20.93 17.41 4.88
N TRP A 195 -20.25 16.74 3.95
CA TRP A 195 -18.82 16.50 4.00
C TRP A 195 -18.03 17.80 3.82
N ARG A 196 -17.06 18.06 4.70
CA ARG A 196 -16.22 19.26 4.67
C ARG A 196 -14.78 18.90 4.95
N ASN A 197 -13.87 19.59 4.28
CA ASN A 197 -12.44 19.43 4.51
C ASN A 197 -11.99 20.33 5.67
N TYR A 198 -11.16 19.76 6.52
CA TYR A 198 -10.56 20.42 7.67
C TYR A 198 -9.06 20.18 7.66
N GLU A 199 -8.27 21.18 8.07
CA GLU A 199 -6.95 20.91 8.65
C GLU A 199 -7.15 20.37 10.06
N ILE A 200 -6.35 19.39 10.47
CA ILE A 200 -6.53 18.69 11.76
C ILE A 200 -5.26 18.79 12.60
N VAL A 201 -5.44 18.94 13.91
CA VAL A 201 -4.39 18.80 14.93
C VAL A 201 -4.91 18.01 16.12
N PHE A 202 -3.99 17.36 16.81
CA PHE A 202 -4.30 16.50 17.95
C PHE A 202 -3.60 17.04 19.19
N ASP A 203 -4.34 17.37 20.23
CA ASP A 203 -3.83 17.77 21.53
C ASP A 203 -4.06 16.63 22.52
N TYR A 204 -3.05 15.78 22.72
CA TYR A 204 -3.16 14.62 23.60
C TYR A 204 -3.17 15.01 25.06
N GLN A 205 -2.51 16.12 25.41
CA GLN A 205 -2.48 16.66 26.76
C GLN A 205 -3.88 17.10 27.20
N HIS A 206 -4.61 17.79 26.34
CA HIS A 206 -5.98 18.23 26.61
C HIS A 206 -7.05 17.28 26.04
N ARG A 207 -6.65 16.10 25.55
CA ARG A 207 -7.54 15.07 24.98
C ARG A 207 -8.54 15.63 23.97
N THR A 208 -8.05 16.48 23.08
CA THR A 208 -8.88 17.24 22.15
C THR A 208 -8.34 17.17 20.73
N ILE A 209 -9.22 17.15 19.75
CA ILE A 209 -8.88 17.28 18.34
C ILE A 209 -9.43 18.63 17.86
N MET A 210 -8.59 19.45 17.22
CA MET A 210 -9.06 20.68 16.60
C MET A 210 -9.06 20.54 15.09
N LEU A 211 -10.07 21.14 14.48
CA LEU A 211 -10.34 21.04 13.05
C LEU A 211 -10.61 22.45 12.50
N LEU A 212 -9.75 22.93 11.61
CA LEU A 212 -9.95 24.21 10.95
C LEU A 212 -10.57 24.00 9.57
N ASN A 213 -11.77 24.55 9.35
CA ASN A 213 -12.46 24.44 8.06
C ASN A 213 -11.67 25.18 6.96
N ILE A 214 -11.22 24.45 5.94
CA ILE A 214 -10.43 25.02 4.84
C ILE A 214 -11.25 25.40 3.61
N ASN A 215 -12.53 25.02 3.55
CA ASN A 215 -13.39 25.31 2.40
C ASN A 215 -13.67 26.82 2.22
N GLY A 216 -13.37 27.65 3.22
CA GLY A 216 -13.53 29.11 3.20
C GLY A 216 -12.27 29.92 2.84
N LYS A 217 -11.08 29.31 2.70
CA LYS A 217 -9.80 30.05 2.55
C LYS A 217 -9.73 30.98 1.31
N ASN A 218 -10.62 30.81 0.32
CA ASN A 218 -10.65 31.61 -0.91
C ASN A 218 -11.72 32.74 -0.93
N LYS A 219 -12.51 32.93 0.13
CA LYS A 219 -13.45 34.05 0.23
C LYS A 219 -12.99 34.97 1.36
N LYS A 220 -12.60 36.20 1.02
CA LYS A 220 -12.13 37.29 1.91
C LYS A 220 -13.05 37.66 3.09
N LYS A 221 -14.11 36.90 3.39
CA LYS A 221 -15.13 37.22 4.40
C LYS A 221 -15.62 36.06 5.27
N ASP A 222 -15.12 34.83 5.08
CA ASP A 222 -15.52 33.72 5.97
C ASP A 222 -14.59 33.68 7.20
N LYS A 223 -15.11 34.08 8.37
CA LYS A 223 -14.44 33.90 9.67
C LYS A 223 -13.89 32.47 9.78
N LEU A 224 -12.66 32.32 10.29
CA LEU A 224 -12.06 31.01 10.57
C LEU A 224 -13.00 30.20 11.47
N LYS A 225 -13.59 29.13 10.91
CA LYS A 225 -14.49 28.23 11.65
C LYS A 225 -13.69 27.05 12.16
N LEU A 226 -13.43 27.07 13.46
CA LEU A 226 -12.80 26.00 14.20
C LEU A 226 -13.85 25.06 14.77
N GLU A 227 -13.62 23.75 14.66
CA GLU A 227 -14.36 22.71 15.36
C GLU A 227 -13.45 22.05 16.39
N ILE A 228 -14.03 21.69 17.53
CA ILE A 228 -13.31 21.10 18.65
C ILE A 228 -14.02 19.80 19.02
N LEU A 229 -13.30 18.68 18.91
CA LEU A 229 -13.80 17.37 19.32
C LEU A 229 -13.13 16.98 20.63
N GLN A 230 -13.89 17.07 21.72
CA GLN A 230 -13.44 16.64 23.03
C GLN A 230 -13.60 15.12 23.13
N VAL A 231 -12.49 14.37 23.06
CA VAL A 231 -12.52 12.89 23.03
C VAL A 231 -12.32 12.24 24.40
N GLY A 232 -12.03 13.05 25.42
CA GLY A 232 -11.83 12.62 26.80
C GLY A 232 -11.90 13.79 27.79
N ASP A 233 -11.76 13.53 29.08
CA ASP A 233 -11.79 14.54 30.14
C ASP A 233 -10.37 15.11 30.38
N PRO A 234 -10.12 16.39 30.08
CA PRO A 234 -8.80 17.00 30.27
C PRO A 234 -8.42 17.20 31.74
N LYS A 235 -9.39 17.12 32.67
CA LYS A 235 -9.18 17.35 34.10
C LYS A 235 -8.90 16.06 34.87
N LYS A 236 -9.26 14.91 34.30
CA LYS A 236 -8.94 13.63 34.89
C LYS A 236 -7.57 13.17 34.41
N LEU A 237 -6.63 13.08 35.35
CA LEU A 237 -5.38 12.32 35.18
C LEU A 237 -5.64 10.79 35.06
N SER A 238 -6.90 10.36 35.04
CA SER A 238 -7.29 8.96 35.02
C SER A 238 -7.05 8.31 33.67
N LEU A 239 -6.73 7.03 33.72
CA LEU A 239 -6.70 6.12 32.59
C LEU A 239 -7.99 6.25 31.77
N GLU A 240 -7.86 6.39 30.47
CA GLU A 240 -9.00 6.48 29.57
C GLU A 240 -8.92 5.45 28.47
N PHE A 241 -10.07 4.81 28.27
CA PHE A 241 -10.24 3.68 27.36
C PHE A 241 -11.41 3.85 26.40
N ASN A 242 -12.06 5.01 26.41
CA ASN A 242 -13.35 5.23 25.78
C ASN A 242 -13.23 5.77 24.34
N VAL A 243 -12.03 5.83 23.78
CA VAL A 243 -11.85 6.21 22.37
C VAL A 243 -12.00 4.98 21.48
N THR A 244 -13.12 4.91 20.76
CA THR A 244 -13.44 3.82 19.82
C THR A 244 -13.27 4.31 18.39
N VAL A 245 -12.71 3.44 17.51
CA VAL A 245 -12.42 3.78 16.11
C VAL A 245 -12.89 2.67 15.19
N GLU A 246 -14.06 2.83 14.61
CA GLU A 246 -14.67 1.83 13.73
C GLU A 246 -14.34 2.12 12.27
N TRP A 247 -14.03 1.08 11.50
CA TRP A 247 -13.80 1.21 10.05
C TRP A 247 -15.01 0.73 9.26
N HIS A 248 -15.27 1.43 8.17
CA HIS A 248 -16.20 1.00 7.13
C HIS A 248 -15.72 1.53 5.77
N ASN A 249 -16.20 0.93 4.70
CA ASN A 249 -16.00 1.42 3.35
C ASN A 249 -17.35 1.90 2.83
N ASP A 250 -17.39 3.12 2.29
CA ASP A 250 -18.59 3.70 1.71
C ASP A 250 -18.52 3.58 0.18
N PHE A 251 -19.51 2.87 -0.36
CA PHE A 251 -19.73 2.62 -1.79
C PHE A 251 -21.10 3.11 -2.27
N ASP A 252 -21.88 3.79 -1.42
CA ASP A 252 -23.32 4.01 -1.66
C ASP A 252 -23.57 4.94 -2.85
N ASP A 253 -22.67 5.90 -3.09
CA ASP A 253 -22.78 6.90 -4.17
C ASP A 253 -21.73 6.68 -5.29
N ILE A 254 -21.22 5.44 -5.41
CA ILE A 254 -20.16 5.10 -6.36
C ILE A 254 -20.58 5.31 -7.83
N ASP A 255 -21.87 5.09 -8.11
CA ASP A 255 -22.47 5.27 -9.44
C ASP A 255 -22.52 6.75 -9.88
N ASN A 256 -22.46 7.71 -8.95
CA ASN A 256 -22.46 9.14 -9.30
C ASN A 256 -21.08 9.79 -9.11
N ILE A 257 -20.33 9.42 -8.07
CA ILE A 257 -19.07 10.08 -7.69
C ILE A 257 -17.86 9.44 -8.41
N CYS A 258 -17.99 8.19 -8.87
CA CYS A 258 -16.90 7.38 -9.39
C CYS A 258 -15.72 7.21 -8.42
N ALA A 259 -16.01 7.10 -7.12
CA ALA A 259 -14.99 6.95 -6.08
C ALA A 259 -15.51 6.05 -4.95
N LYS A 260 -14.59 5.33 -4.31
CA LYS A 260 -14.85 4.61 -3.06
C LYS A 260 -14.17 5.34 -1.91
N TRP A 261 -14.79 5.34 -0.74
CA TRP A 261 -14.27 6.07 0.41
C TRP A 261 -13.86 5.13 1.53
N ALA A 262 -12.63 5.32 2.01
CA ALA A 262 -12.14 4.68 3.22
C ALA A 262 -12.60 5.54 4.40
N CYS A 263 -13.58 5.03 5.13
CA CYS A 263 -14.25 5.78 6.19
C CYS A 263 -13.92 5.23 7.57
N LEU A 264 -14.03 6.08 8.58
CA LEU A 264 -14.00 5.67 9.96
C LEU A 264 -15.00 6.50 10.79
N THR A 265 -15.42 5.92 11.91
CA THR A 265 -16.24 6.60 12.91
C THR A 265 -15.49 6.65 14.23
N LEU A 266 -15.34 7.84 14.79
CA LEU A 266 -14.74 8.10 16.11
C LEU A 266 -15.85 8.23 17.16
N ASN A 267 -15.77 7.44 18.23
CA ASN A 267 -16.71 7.44 19.36
C ASN A 267 -18.18 7.34 18.92
N HIS A 268 -18.45 6.59 17.84
CA HIS A 268 -19.78 6.41 17.24
C HIS A 268 -20.50 7.72 16.83
N THR A 269 -19.80 8.85 16.80
CA THR A 269 -20.41 10.19 16.65
C THR A 269 -19.81 10.98 15.50
N TRP A 270 -18.49 10.96 15.34
CA TRP A 270 -17.80 11.76 14.33
C TRP A 270 -17.35 10.88 13.18
N HIS A 271 -17.92 11.14 12.00
CA HIS A 271 -17.65 10.38 10.79
C HIS A 271 -16.62 11.09 9.93
N PHE A 272 -15.60 10.34 9.51
CA PHE A 272 -14.53 10.81 8.65
C PHE A 272 -14.46 9.95 7.39
N CYS A 273 -14.14 10.58 6.27
CA CYS A 273 -13.87 9.88 5.03
C CYS A 273 -12.53 10.32 4.44
N THR A 274 -11.88 9.38 3.76
CA THR A 274 -10.61 9.58 3.06
C THR A 274 -10.68 8.86 1.71
N ILE A 275 -9.99 9.39 0.71
CA ILE A 275 -9.92 8.75 -0.62
C ILE A 275 -8.97 7.54 -0.56
N ASP A 276 -7.89 7.65 0.22
CA ASP A 276 -6.87 6.61 0.33
C ASP A 276 -6.95 5.89 1.68
N HIS A 277 -6.88 4.56 1.66
CA HIS A 277 -6.92 3.75 2.88
C HIS A 277 -5.78 4.07 3.84
N MET A 278 -4.58 4.41 3.36
CA MET A 278 -3.46 4.69 4.27
C MET A 278 -3.69 5.99 5.04
N ASP A 279 -4.40 6.97 4.47
CA ASP A 279 -4.81 8.17 5.19
C ASP A 279 -5.82 7.84 6.31
N ARG A 280 -6.81 6.95 6.05
CA ARG A 280 -7.69 6.39 7.11
C ARG A 280 -6.89 5.70 8.19
N ASP A 281 -5.91 4.89 7.80
CA ASP A 281 -5.12 4.08 8.72
C ASP A 281 -4.23 4.94 9.63
N ASN A 282 -3.58 5.94 9.04
CA ASN A 282 -2.80 6.95 9.77
C ASN A 282 -3.68 7.75 10.74
N LEU A 283 -4.88 8.13 10.29
CA LEU A 283 -5.86 8.81 11.13
C LEU A 283 -6.34 7.93 12.29
N SER A 284 -6.65 6.66 12.02
CA SER A 284 -7.04 5.65 13.01
C SER A 284 -5.96 5.49 14.07
N ASN A 285 -4.69 5.38 13.66
CA ASN A 285 -3.54 5.31 14.57
C ASN A 285 -3.47 6.54 15.49
N CYS A 286 -3.70 7.75 14.94
CA CYS A 286 -3.70 8.99 15.73
C CYS A 286 -4.85 9.03 16.75
N PHE A 287 -6.02 8.49 16.42
CA PHE A 287 -7.15 8.40 17.36
C PHE A 287 -6.93 7.36 18.45
N SER A 288 -6.42 6.18 18.10
CA SER A 288 -6.15 5.15 19.10
C SER A 288 -5.10 5.55 20.14
N GLU A 289 -4.27 6.57 19.84
CA GLU A 289 -3.28 7.17 20.75
C GLU A 289 -3.87 7.98 21.91
N PHE A 290 -5.17 8.28 21.91
CA PHE A 290 -5.81 8.83 23.10
C PHE A 290 -6.05 7.77 24.20
N ASN A 291 -6.09 6.49 23.87
CA ASN A 291 -6.28 5.43 24.86
C ASN A 291 -4.98 5.05 25.58
N SER A 292 -5.09 4.76 26.87
CA SER A 292 -3.95 4.32 27.70
C SER A 292 -3.47 2.91 27.35
N PHE A 293 -4.37 2.02 26.96
CA PHE A 293 -4.07 0.66 26.53
C PHE A 293 -4.22 0.53 25.02
N GLN A 294 -3.19 0.01 24.35
CA GLN A 294 -3.18 -0.10 22.89
C GLN A 294 -2.69 -1.46 22.42
N ILE A 295 -3.30 -1.95 21.35
CA ILE A 295 -2.85 -3.14 20.64
C ILE A 295 -2.18 -2.71 19.34
N ILE A 296 -0.95 -3.16 19.15
CA ILE A 296 -0.16 -2.96 17.95
C ILE A 296 -0.20 -4.26 17.16
N TRP A 297 -0.46 -4.18 15.87
CA TRP A 297 -0.39 -5.34 14.98
C TRP A 297 0.20 -4.94 13.64
N ARG A 298 0.66 -5.91 12.86
CA ARG A 298 1.16 -5.70 11.50
C ARG A 298 0.28 -6.40 10.50
N ASP A 299 0.00 -5.73 9.39
CA ASP A 299 -0.63 -6.37 8.25
C ASP A 299 0.40 -7.08 7.36
N ARG A 300 -0.07 -7.74 6.30
CA ARG A 300 0.74 -8.45 5.31
C ARG A 300 1.65 -7.55 4.49
N TYR A 301 1.41 -6.23 4.53
CA TYR A 301 2.27 -5.21 3.92
C TYR A 301 3.31 -4.69 4.92
N ASN A 302 3.44 -5.33 6.09
CA ASN A 302 4.33 -4.96 7.18
C ASN A 302 4.07 -3.55 7.73
N GLN A 303 2.86 -3.00 7.52
CA GLN A 303 2.47 -1.72 8.09
C GLN A 303 2.01 -1.91 9.53
N THR A 304 2.51 -1.06 10.42
CA THR A 304 2.17 -1.11 11.84
C THR A 304 0.89 -0.33 12.11
N ARG A 305 -0.07 -0.98 12.74
CA ARG A 305 -1.42 -0.48 13.03
C ARG A 305 -1.65 -0.49 14.53
N LYS A 306 -2.50 0.42 15.01
CA LYS A 306 -2.83 0.59 16.42
C LYS A 306 -4.33 0.51 16.62
N GLU A 307 -4.72 -0.21 17.67
CA GLU A 307 -6.10 -0.32 18.12
C GLU A 307 -6.23 0.13 19.56
N SER A 308 -7.33 0.83 19.81
CA SER A 308 -7.74 1.29 21.11
C SER A 308 -8.80 0.33 21.66
N PHE A 309 -8.43 -0.47 22.66
CA PHE A 309 -9.35 -1.32 23.40
C PHE A 309 -9.47 -0.87 24.85
N ASN A 310 -10.64 -1.11 25.44
CA ASN A 310 -10.82 -1.04 26.87
C ASN A 310 -10.50 -2.41 27.48
N PRO A 311 -9.37 -2.55 28.21
CA PRO A 311 -8.96 -3.86 28.68
C PRO A 311 -9.92 -4.44 29.73
N TYR A 312 -10.74 -3.61 30.37
CA TYR A 312 -11.75 -4.02 31.34
C TYR A 312 -13.07 -4.47 30.71
N ALA A 313 -13.32 -4.15 29.44
CA ALA A 313 -14.58 -4.42 28.77
C ALA A 313 -14.46 -5.41 27.59
N VAL A 314 -13.25 -5.63 27.09
CA VAL A 314 -12.98 -6.45 25.91
C VAL A 314 -12.28 -7.74 26.33
N THR A 315 -12.78 -8.88 25.83
CA THR A 315 -12.10 -10.18 25.95
C THR A 315 -11.09 -10.39 24.83
N LEU A 316 -10.17 -11.34 25.00
CA LEU A 316 -9.22 -11.70 23.95
C LEU A 316 -9.94 -12.10 22.65
N GLU A 317 -11.00 -12.93 22.74
CA GLU A 317 -11.78 -13.33 21.58
C GLU A 317 -12.44 -12.17 20.86
N GLN A 318 -13.07 -11.24 21.60
CA GLN A 318 -13.68 -10.05 21.02
C GLN A 318 -12.64 -9.19 20.30
N GLY A 319 -11.46 -9.01 20.90
CA GLY A 319 -10.34 -8.30 20.28
C GLY A 319 -9.86 -8.96 18.99
N ILE A 320 -9.70 -10.29 18.98
CA ILE A 320 -9.28 -11.07 17.79
C ILE A 320 -10.33 -10.95 16.68
N LYS A 321 -11.62 -11.10 17.01
CA LYS A 321 -12.73 -10.96 16.05
C LYS A 321 -12.77 -9.56 15.45
N TYR A 322 -12.51 -8.53 16.25
CA TYR A 322 -12.43 -7.16 15.78
C TYR A 322 -11.25 -6.93 14.83
N LEU A 323 -10.05 -7.45 15.15
CA LEU A 323 -8.90 -7.37 14.24
C LEU A 323 -9.17 -8.04 12.91
N LYS A 324 -9.79 -9.23 12.95
CA LYS A 324 -10.21 -9.96 11.75
C LYS A 324 -11.15 -9.12 10.88
N TYR A 325 -12.16 -8.48 11.47
CA TYR A 325 -13.07 -7.57 10.76
C TYR A 325 -12.33 -6.37 10.15
N LYS A 326 -11.43 -5.71 10.88
CA LYS A 326 -10.63 -4.60 10.35
C LYS A 326 -9.75 -5.00 9.17
N TYR A 327 -9.14 -6.18 9.26
CA TYR A 327 -8.34 -6.73 8.17
C TYR A 327 -9.20 -6.97 6.93
N GLN A 328 -10.41 -7.52 7.09
CA GLN A 328 -11.36 -7.71 6.00
C GLN A 328 -11.74 -6.37 5.34
N MET A 329 -12.03 -5.33 6.13
CA MET A 329 -12.33 -3.99 5.58
C MET A 329 -11.17 -3.40 4.79
N LEU A 330 -9.93 -3.65 5.21
CA LEU A 330 -8.73 -3.22 4.51
C LEU A 330 -8.58 -3.94 3.16
N GLU A 331 -8.59 -5.27 3.16
CA GLU A 331 -8.42 -6.07 1.93
C GLU A 331 -9.58 -5.85 0.95
N HIS A 332 -10.81 -5.66 1.44
CA HIS A 332 -11.96 -5.31 0.63
C HIS A 332 -11.77 -3.95 -0.05
N PHE A 333 -11.28 -2.95 0.68
CA PHE A 333 -11.03 -1.63 0.10
C PHE A 333 -9.95 -1.69 -0.98
N ILE A 334 -8.81 -2.32 -0.70
CA ILE A 334 -7.65 -2.28 -1.61
C ILE A 334 -7.89 -3.14 -2.85
N TYR A 335 -8.42 -4.36 -2.68
CA TYR A 335 -8.45 -5.38 -3.71
C TYR A 335 -9.83 -5.94 -4.02
N GLY A 336 -10.91 -5.45 -3.40
CA GLY A 336 -12.23 -6.08 -3.52
C GLY A 336 -12.31 -7.45 -2.79
N MET A 337 -11.32 -7.80 -1.98
CA MET A 337 -11.25 -9.10 -1.29
C MET A 337 -11.99 -9.04 0.04
N ASN A 338 -13.20 -9.59 0.11
CA ASN A 338 -14.00 -9.61 1.34
C ASN A 338 -14.29 -11.03 1.86
N GLU A 339 -13.85 -12.08 1.18
CA GLU A 339 -14.07 -13.45 1.62
C GLU A 339 -12.83 -13.99 2.34
N LEU A 340 -12.98 -14.44 3.58
CA LEU A 340 -11.88 -14.99 4.36
C LEU A 340 -11.51 -16.39 3.88
N VAL A 341 -10.21 -16.59 3.63
CA VAL A 341 -9.61 -17.90 3.37
C VAL A 341 -8.98 -18.45 4.65
N TYR A 342 -8.08 -17.69 5.26
CA TYR A 342 -7.28 -18.13 6.41
C TYR A 342 -7.12 -16.99 7.41
N PHE A 343 -7.17 -17.31 8.70
CA PHE A 343 -6.86 -16.37 9.78
C PHE A 343 -6.19 -17.10 10.93
N GLU A 344 -5.01 -16.66 11.31
CA GLU A 344 -4.26 -17.17 12.46
C GLU A 344 -3.84 -16.04 13.39
N PHE A 345 -4.00 -16.29 14.68
CA PHE A 345 -3.47 -15.46 15.75
C PHE A 345 -2.32 -16.21 16.42
N GLU A 346 -1.10 -15.74 16.22
CA GLU A 346 0.12 -16.45 16.61
C GLU A 346 0.56 -16.03 18.01
N PHE A 347 -0.01 -16.71 19.02
CA PHE A 347 0.14 -16.39 20.45
C PHE A 347 1.61 -16.29 20.91
N ASP A 348 2.46 -17.18 20.40
CA ASP A 348 3.88 -17.29 20.71
C ASP A 348 4.70 -16.10 20.16
N LYS A 349 4.21 -15.44 19.10
CA LYS A 349 4.86 -14.27 18.49
C LYS A 349 4.32 -12.93 19.01
N CYS A 350 3.29 -12.94 19.87
CA CYS A 350 2.80 -11.75 20.55
C CYS A 350 3.82 -11.20 21.57
N GLN A 351 3.76 -9.90 21.88
CA GLN A 351 4.60 -9.28 22.90
C GLN A 351 3.77 -8.41 23.86
N PRO A 352 3.75 -8.69 25.18
CA PRO A 352 4.38 -9.84 25.83
C PRO A 352 3.77 -11.17 25.36
N GLN A 353 4.58 -12.24 25.41
CA GLN A 353 4.20 -13.55 24.89
C GLN A 353 2.95 -14.06 25.59
N LEU A 354 1.98 -14.54 24.79
CA LEU A 354 0.78 -15.20 25.30
C LEU A 354 1.02 -16.70 25.22
N THR A 355 0.70 -17.45 26.28
CA THR A 355 0.74 -18.92 26.21
C THR A 355 -0.65 -19.43 25.83
N SER A 356 -0.69 -20.43 24.95
CA SER A 356 -1.93 -21.09 24.50
C SER A 356 -2.71 -21.72 25.66
N ASN A 357 -2.03 -22.08 26.75
CA ASN A 357 -2.62 -22.74 27.92
C ASN A 357 -3.15 -21.74 28.97
N MET A 358 -2.74 -20.46 28.95
CA MET A 358 -3.20 -19.43 29.90
C MET A 358 -4.44 -18.65 29.44
N THR A 359 -4.95 -18.92 28.24
CA THR A 359 -6.00 -18.10 27.61
C THR A 359 -7.27 -18.92 27.38
N HIS A 360 -8.12 -19.00 28.41
CA HIS A 360 -9.55 -19.15 28.12
C HIS A 360 -9.91 -17.97 27.19
N LYS A 361 -10.46 -18.25 25.99
CA LYS A 361 -10.74 -17.20 24.97
C LYS A 361 -11.63 -16.07 25.50
N ASP A 362 -12.41 -16.38 26.54
CA ASP A 362 -13.28 -15.46 27.29
C ASP A 362 -12.55 -14.58 28.33
N ALA A 363 -11.25 -14.78 28.55
CA ALA A 363 -10.48 -13.98 29.50
C ALA A 363 -10.48 -12.51 29.07
N SER A 364 -10.73 -11.61 30.03
CA SER A 364 -10.62 -10.18 29.82
C SER A 364 -9.17 -9.81 29.48
N LEU A 365 -8.97 -8.79 28.65
CA LEU A 365 -7.62 -8.26 28.39
C LEU A 365 -6.95 -7.75 29.67
N HIS A 366 -7.74 -7.26 30.63
CA HIS A 366 -7.27 -6.90 31.96
C HIS A 366 -6.63 -8.10 32.67
N ASP A 367 -7.30 -9.25 32.72
CA ASP A 367 -6.77 -10.43 33.40
C ASP A 367 -5.48 -10.95 32.79
N ILE A 368 -5.36 -10.84 31.46
CA ILE A 368 -4.17 -11.22 30.71
C ILE A 368 -2.99 -10.30 31.02
N TYR A 369 -3.23 -8.98 31.07
CA TYR A 369 -2.16 -7.99 31.10
C TYR A 369 -1.96 -7.27 32.45
N LYS A 370 -2.79 -7.52 33.48
CA LYS A 370 -2.71 -6.82 34.79
C LYS A 370 -1.37 -6.94 35.50
N HIS A 371 -0.62 -8.01 35.24
CA HIS A 371 0.69 -8.25 35.84
C HIS A 371 1.85 -7.70 34.99
N VAL A 372 1.54 -7.12 33.82
CA VAL A 372 2.54 -6.48 32.96
C VAL A 372 2.92 -5.13 33.53
N SER A 373 4.21 -4.84 33.54
CA SER A 373 4.75 -3.59 34.06
C SER A 373 4.10 -2.37 33.39
N HIS A 374 3.71 -1.38 34.18
CA HIS A 374 3.04 -0.13 33.76
C HIS A 374 1.61 -0.31 33.22
N TYR A 375 1.01 -1.49 33.36
CA TYR A 375 -0.41 -1.67 33.12
C TYR A 375 -1.23 -0.66 33.96
N PRO A 376 -2.29 -0.04 33.38
CA PRO A 376 -2.83 -0.25 32.04
C PRO A 376 -2.28 0.71 30.95
N ILE A 377 -1.27 1.52 31.25
CA ILE A 377 -0.62 2.40 30.26
C ILE A 377 0.45 1.61 29.48
N ILE A 378 0.01 0.73 28.58
CA ILE A 378 0.89 -0.17 27.84
C ILE A 378 0.50 -0.31 26.36
N GLN A 379 1.50 -0.67 25.55
CA GLN A 379 1.34 -1.11 24.17
C GLN A 379 1.71 -2.59 24.08
N VAL A 380 0.76 -3.42 23.64
CA VAL A 380 0.99 -4.85 23.42
C VAL A 380 1.01 -5.14 21.92
N TYR A 381 1.88 -6.03 21.47
CA TYR A 381 1.97 -6.48 20.08
C TYR A 381 1.20 -7.79 19.90
N TRP A 382 0.29 -7.81 18.94
CA TRP A 382 -0.45 -8.98 18.50
C TRP A 382 0.01 -9.37 17.09
N ASN A 383 0.40 -10.64 16.92
CA ASN A 383 0.79 -11.16 15.63
C ASN A 383 -0.40 -11.86 14.96
N VAL A 384 -0.82 -11.34 13.81
CA VAL A 384 -1.97 -11.86 13.06
C VAL A 384 -1.59 -12.10 11.61
N THR A 385 -1.98 -13.26 11.10
CA THR A 385 -1.84 -13.62 9.70
C THR A 385 -3.23 -13.83 9.12
N ALA A 386 -3.53 -13.17 8.00
CA ALA A 386 -4.84 -13.28 7.36
C ALA A 386 -4.71 -13.31 5.84
N LEU A 387 -5.51 -14.15 5.20
CA LEU A 387 -5.65 -14.23 3.75
C LEU A 387 -7.12 -14.12 3.38
N PHE A 388 -7.39 -13.26 2.41
CA PHE A 388 -8.70 -13.05 1.83
C PHE A 388 -8.66 -13.29 0.33
N MET A 389 -9.83 -13.57 -0.25
CA MET A 389 -10.04 -13.71 -1.68
C MET A 389 -11.22 -12.87 -2.16
N VAL A 390 -11.29 -12.69 -3.47
CA VAL A 390 -12.47 -12.13 -4.13
C VAL A 390 -13.52 -13.25 -4.22
N PRO A 391 -14.78 -13.02 -3.80
CA PRO A 391 -15.87 -13.99 -3.96
C PRO A 391 -16.01 -14.45 -5.40
N TYR A 392 -16.32 -15.72 -5.59
CA TYR A 392 -16.45 -16.30 -6.93
C TYR A 392 -17.42 -15.51 -7.82
N GLU A 393 -18.52 -15.03 -7.26
CA GLU A 393 -19.56 -14.27 -7.97
C GLU A 393 -19.08 -12.90 -8.47
N GLN A 394 -18.02 -12.34 -7.87
CA GLN A 394 -17.41 -11.06 -8.25
C GLN A 394 -16.12 -11.25 -9.08
N THR A 395 -15.85 -12.48 -9.52
CA THR A 395 -14.77 -12.79 -10.46
C THR A 395 -15.25 -12.79 -11.90
N ILE A 396 -14.30 -12.64 -12.82
CA ILE A 396 -14.53 -12.76 -14.26
C ILE A 396 -13.83 -14.00 -14.81
N ASP A 397 -14.46 -14.60 -15.82
CA ASP A 397 -13.90 -15.77 -16.50
C ASP A 397 -12.58 -15.41 -17.18
N ALA A 398 -11.61 -16.32 -17.09
CA ALA A 398 -10.40 -16.27 -17.86
C ALA A 398 -10.63 -16.61 -19.34
N LYS A 399 -11.68 -17.37 -19.66
CA LYS A 399 -12.13 -17.76 -21.00
C LYS A 399 -13.12 -16.73 -21.51
N ARG A 400 -12.82 -16.10 -22.64
CA ARG A 400 -13.72 -15.11 -23.25
C ARG A 400 -14.79 -15.80 -24.10
N ALA A 401 -16.01 -15.26 -24.07
CA ALA A 401 -17.00 -15.53 -25.11
C ALA A 401 -16.44 -15.11 -26.48
N HIS A 402 -16.85 -15.80 -27.56
CA HIS A 402 -16.42 -15.50 -28.92
C HIS A 402 -16.72 -14.04 -29.28
N LEU A 403 -15.71 -13.17 -29.17
CA LEU A 403 -15.75 -11.82 -29.73
C LEU A 403 -15.77 -11.91 -31.26
N PRO A 404 -16.42 -10.97 -31.96
CA PRO A 404 -16.54 -11.01 -33.42
C PRO A 404 -15.17 -11.13 -34.10
N THR A 405 -15.13 -11.97 -35.13
CA THR A 405 -13.99 -12.15 -36.02
C THR A 405 -13.50 -10.80 -36.53
N VAL A 406 -12.17 -10.63 -36.56
CA VAL A 406 -11.43 -9.44 -37.01
C VAL A 406 -12.13 -8.74 -38.18
N VAL A 407 -12.72 -7.58 -37.92
CA VAL A 407 -13.02 -6.60 -38.97
C VAL A 407 -11.79 -5.72 -39.07
N TYR A 408 -11.10 -5.76 -40.21
CA TYR A 408 -9.94 -4.92 -40.50
C TYR A 408 -10.36 -3.44 -40.44
N ALA A 409 -10.28 -2.82 -39.27
CA ALA A 409 -10.30 -1.38 -39.16
C ALA A 409 -8.94 -0.87 -39.64
N ASN A 410 -8.92 -0.23 -40.80
CA ASN A 410 -7.80 0.57 -41.30
C ASN A 410 -7.60 1.81 -40.40
N ASP A 411 -7.31 1.62 -39.12
CA ASP A 411 -6.94 2.72 -38.23
C ASP A 411 -5.44 2.98 -38.41
N GLY A 412 -5.15 3.84 -39.39
CA GLY A 412 -3.83 4.27 -39.82
C GLY A 412 -3.03 5.09 -38.80
N TYR A 413 -2.88 4.61 -37.56
CA TYR A 413 -1.86 5.11 -36.66
C TYR A 413 -0.53 4.43 -36.99
N LYS A 414 0.20 5.01 -37.96
CA LYS A 414 1.64 4.76 -38.12
C LYS A 414 2.33 5.10 -36.80
N LEU A 415 2.67 4.09 -36.00
CA LEU A 415 3.62 4.23 -34.90
C LEU A 415 4.88 4.89 -35.46
N SER A 416 5.21 6.07 -34.94
CA SER A 416 6.44 6.77 -35.30
C SER A 416 7.63 5.93 -34.84
N VAL A 417 8.26 5.27 -35.81
CA VAL A 417 9.52 4.54 -35.65
C VAL A 417 10.58 5.53 -35.17
N PHE A 418 11.20 5.26 -34.01
CA PHE A 418 12.42 5.96 -33.62
C PHE A 418 13.57 5.48 -34.52
N ASN A 419 14.23 6.43 -35.20
CA ASN A 419 15.41 6.17 -36.06
C ASN A 419 16.70 5.85 -35.28
N LYS A 420 16.64 5.59 -33.97
CA LYS A 420 17.78 5.09 -33.19
C LYS A 420 17.44 3.69 -32.72
N LYS A 421 18.11 2.67 -33.29
CA LYS A 421 18.21 1.34 -32.68
C LYS A 421 19.00 1.50 -31.38
N PRO A 422 18.37 1.46 -30.21
CA PRO A 422 19.12 1.45 -28.97
C PRO A 422 19.70 0.04 -28.79
N ILE A 423 20.89 -0.05 -28.19
CA ILE A 423 21.46 -1.31 -27.73
C ILE A 423 20.71 -1.63 -26.44
N PHE A 424 19.58 -2.33 -26.51
CA PHE A 424 18.83 -2.74 -25.33
C PHE A 424 18.44 -4.22 -25.44
N ASN A 425 18.26 -4.86 -24.28
CA ASN A 425 17.80 -6.23 -24.20
C ASN A 425 16.32 -6.30 -24.62
N PRO A 426 15.99 -6.93 -25.76
CA PRO A 426 14.66 -6.83 -26.33
C PRO A 426 13.59 -7.61 -25.55
N PHE A 427 13.96 -8.42 -24.56
CA PHE A 427 13.04 -9.24 -23.75
C PHE A 427 12.60 -8.54 -22.46
N LEU A 428 12.96 -7.27 -22.28
CA LEU A 428 12.49 -6.42 -21.18
C LEU A 428 12.71 -7.06 -19.80
N TYR A 429 13.89 -7.65 -19.57
CA TYR A 429 14.19 -8.35 -18.32
C TYR A 429 15.47 -7.92 -17.63
N GLU A 430 15.53 -8.24 -16.34
CA GLU A 430 16.69 -8.13 -15.49
C GLU A 430 16.81 -9.39 -14.65
N CYS A 431 18.03 -9.91 -14.45
CA CYS A 431 18.28 -11.07 -13.59
C CYS A 431 18.64 -10.63 -12.18
N ASP A 432 19.18 -9.42 -12.04
CA ASP A 432 19.60 -8.86 -10.77
C ASP A 432 18.41 -8.26 -10.01
N LEU A 433 17.90 -9.02 -9.04
CA LEU A 433 16.85 -8.59 -8.12
C LEU A 433 17.20 -7.26 -7.41
N HIS A 434 18.49 -6.97 -7.18
CA HIS A 434 18.90 -5.72 -6.53
C HIS A 434 18.58 -4.49 -7.38
N LYS A 435 18.73 -4.57 -8.71
CA LYS A 435 18.36 -3.45 -9.59
C LYS A 435 16.86 -3.17 -9.58
N LEU A 436 16.03 -4.22 -9.47
CA LEU A 436 14.58 -4.05 -9.30
C LEU A 436 14.26 -3.36 -7.98
N LYS A 437 14.90 -3.79 -6.88
CA LYS A 437 14.72 -3.14 -5.56
C LYS A 437 15.11 -1.66 -5.59
N ILE A 438 16.17 -1.30 -6.31
CA ILE A 438 16.58 0.11 -6.51
C ILE A 438 15.50 0.89 -7.26
N ILE A 439 14.90 0.31 -8.31
CA ILE A 439 13.77 0.93 -9.02
C ILE A 439 12.62 1.22 -8.03
N GLU A 440 12.20 0.23 -7.25
CA GLU A 440 11.09 0.38 -6.30
C GLU A 440 11.39 1.43 -5.24
N ASP A 441 12.60 1.41 -4.67
CA ASP A 441 13.04 2.37 -3.66
C ASP A 441 13.01 3.82 -4.19
N ILE A 442 13.47 4.05 -5.42
CA ILE A 442 13.41 5.37 -6.06
C ILE A 442 11.96 5.82 -6.28
N LEU A 443 11.09 4.91 -6.72
CA LEU A 443 9.68 5.19 -6.98
C LEU A 443 8.93 5.53 -5.69
N HIS A 444 9.12 4.71 -4.65
CA HIS A 444 8.55 4.90 -3.33
C HIS A 444 8.88 6.29 -2.76
N LEU A 445 10.10 6.79 -2.99
CA LEU A 445 10.53 8.11 -2.52
C LEU A 445 9.93 9.31 -3.31
N LYS A 446 9.37 9.07 -4.50
CA LYS A 446 8.79 10.11 -5.38
C LYS A 446 7.27 10.19 -5.30
N ILE A 447 6.60 9.07 -5.03
CA ILE A 447 5.15 8.99 -4.99
C ILE A 447 4.65 9.65 -3.71
N THR A 448 3.62 10.46 -3.85
CA THR A 448 2.92 11.09 -2.72
C THR A 448 1.42 10.88 -2.91
N ARG A 449 0.71 10.51 -1.84
CA ARG A 449 -0.61 9.84 -1.93
C ARG A 449 -1.80 10.75 -2.21
N ASN A 450 -1.72 12.05 -1.91
CA ASN A 450 -2.83 12.97 -2.14
C ASN A 450 -3.00 13.36 -3.62
N ASN A 451 -4.23 13.64 -4.06
CA ASN A 451 -4.51 14.12 -5.42
C ASN A 451 -3.97 13.18 -6.54
N SER A 452 -4.11 11.87 -6.36
CA SER A 452 -3.60 10.80 -7.24
C SER A 452 -3.77 11.09 -8.73
N LEU A 453 -5.02 11.23 -9.20
CA LEU A 453 -5.34 11.49 -10.61
C LEU A 453 -4.71 12.79 -11.13
N LYS A 454 -4.68 13.87 -10.33
CA LYS A 454 -4.03 15.13 -10.73
C LYS A 454 -2.54 14.94 -10.97
N LYS A 455 -1.86 14.17 -10.11
CA LYS A 455 -0.41 13.93 -10.22
C LYS A 455 -0.07 13.05 -11.41
N LEU A 456 -0.88 12.02 -11.66
CA LEU A 456 -0.77 11.20 -12.86
C LEU A 456 -0.87 12.06 -14.13
N LEU A 457 -1.92 12.88 -14.25
CA LEU A 457 -2.09 13.74 -15.44
C LEU A 457 -1.01 14.83 -15.51
N HIS A 458 -0.58 15.37 -14.38
CA HIS A 458 0.51 16.35 -14.32
C HIS A 458 1.82 15.76 -14.83
N GLU A 459 2.16 14.53 -14.44
CA GLU A 459 3.33 13.79 -14.91
C GLU A 459 3.31 13.62 -16.43
N VAL A 460 2.19 13.17 -17.00
CA VAL A 460 2.03 13.03 -18.46
C VAL A 460 2.26 14.38 -19.17
N ILE A 461 1.75 15.49 -18.63
CA ILE A 461 1.96 16.83 -19.20
C ILE A 461 3.43 17.27 -19.05
N LYS A 462 4.05 16.97 -17.91
CA LYS A 462 5.46 17.28 -17.59
C LYS A 462 6.41 16.57 -18.54
N ASN A 463 6.08 15.34 -18.94
CA ASN A 463 6.84 14.56 -19.90
C ASN A 463 6.50 14.91 -21.36
N ASN A 464 5.81 16.02 -21.62
CA ASN A 464 5.43 16.55 -22.94
C ASN A 464 4.38 15.73 -23.72
N HIS A 465 3.55 14.95 -23.03
CA HIS A 465 2.50 14.14 -23.63
C HIS A 465 1.09 14.68 -23.39
N LEU A 466 0.91 16.01 -23.38
CA LEU A 466 -0.42 16.62 -23.27
C LEU A 466 -1.41 16.14 -24.35
N SER A 467 -0.94 15.76 -25.54
CA SER A 467 -1.77 15.15 -26.59
C SER A 467 -2.49 13.88 -26.15
N SER A 468 -1.91 13.11 -25.23
CA SER A 468 -2.53 11.89 -24.72
C SER A 468 -3.76 12.15 -23.86
N LEU A 469 -3.93 13.38 -23.36
CA LEU A 469 -5.00 13.75 -22.43
C LEU A 469 -6.17 14.50 -23.08
N ILE A 470 -6.02 14.87 -24.36
CA ILE A 470 -6.97 15.73 -25.08
C ILE A 470 -7.33 15.11 -26.43
N THR A 471 -8.50 15.44 -26.96
CA THR A 471 -8.85 15.07 -28.33
C THR A 471 -7.99 15.86 -29.32
N TYR A 472 -7.13 15.15 -30.05
CA TYR A 472 -6.24 15.75 -31.03
C TYR A 472 -7.00 16.08 -32.31
N ARG A 473 -7.16 17.36 -32.63
CA ARG A 473 -7.48 17.77 -34.02
C ARG A 473 -6.16 17.99 -34.75
N HIS A 474 -5.98 17.36 -35.91
CA HIS A 474 -4.79 17.54 -36.73
C HIS A 474 -4.55 19.03 -37.01
N VAL A 475 -3.35 19.49 -36.68
CA VAL A 475 -2.86 20.83 -37.02
C VAL A 475 -1.59 20.62 -37.84
N ASN A 476 -1.58 21.09 -39.09
CA ASN A 476 -0.48 20.88 -40.03
C ASN A 476 0.80 21.66 -39.64
N ASN A 477 0.72 22.59 -38.68
CA ASN A 477 1.82 23.45 -38.26
C ASN A 477 2.31 23.16 -36.81
N LYS A 478 3.61 22.84 -36.67
CA LYS A 478 4.28 22.59 -35.38
C LYS A 478 4.28 23.81 -34.44
N GLN A 479 4.35 25.03 -34.96
CA GLN A 479 4.30 26.26 -34.15
C GLN A 479 2.89 26.50 -33.58
N GLU A 480 1.86 26.25 -34.39
CA GLU A 480 0.47 26.40 -33.97
C GLU A 480 0.11 25.39 -32.87
N LYS A 481 0.58 24.14 -33.01
CA LYS A 481 0.48 23.12 -31.95
C LYS A 481 1.10 23.59 -30.63
N LYS A 482 2.31 24.16 -30.66
CA LYS A 482 2.96 24.72 -29.46
C LYS A 482 2.15 25.87 -28.84
N ARG A 483 1.62 26.79 -29.66
CA ARG A 483 0.77 27.89 -29.20
C ARG A 483 -0.51 27.37 -28.53
N ARG A 484 -1.17 26.37 -29.13
CA ARG A 484 -2.37 25.74 -28.58
C ARG A 484 -2.10 25.03 -27.25
N TYR A 485 -1.00 24.28 -27.16
CA TYR A 485 -0.61 23.63 -25.90
C TYR A 485 -0.31 24.63 -24.80
N LYS A 486 0.30 25.78 -25.12
CA LYS A 486 0.50 26.87 -24.16
C LYS A 486 -0.83 27.42 -23.64
N LYS A 487 -1.81 27.65 -24.54
CA LYS A 487 -3.17 28.09 -24.16
C LYS A 487 -3.87 27.06 -23.27
N ILE A 488 -3.82 25.78 -23.62
CA ILE A 488 -4.42 24.70 -22.81
C ILE A 488 -3.77 24.63 -21.42
N LYS A 489 -2.42 24.66 -21.35
CA LYS A 489 -1.69 24.68 -20.08
C LYS A 489 -2.10 25.85 -19.19
N GLN A 490 -2.37 27.03 -19.76
CA GLN A 490 -2.91 28.17 -19.02
C GLN A 490 -4.33 27.91 -18.50
N GLN A 491 -5.23 27.38 -19.34
CA GLN A 491 -6.63 27.10 -18.96
C GLN A 491 -6.75 26.07 -17.83
N ILE A 492 -5.87 25.07 -17.80
CA ILE A 492 -5.84 24.04 -16.74
C ILE A 492 -4.95 24.43 -15.55
N ASN A 493 -4.43 25.67 -15.51
CA ASN A 493 -3.53 26.17 -14.48
C ASN A 493 -2.31 25.25 -14.23
N TYR A 494 -1.70 24.77 -15.31
CA TYR A 494 -0.53 23.88 -15.22
C TYR A 494 0.67 24.62 -14.63
N ASN A 495 1.15 24.16 -13.48
CA ASN A 495 2.38 24.60 -12.86
C ASN A 495 3.39 23.43 -12.84
N LYS A 496 4.58 23.61 -13.42
CA LYS A 496 5.57 22.54 -13.58
C LYS A 496 6.02 21.91 -12.26
N ASP A 497 6.06 22.69 -11.19
CA ASP A 497 6.66 22.30 -9.90
C ASP A 497 5.61 21.93 -8.85
N ASN A 498 4.34 22.29 -9.09
CA ASN A 498 3.24 22.03 -8.16
C ASN A 498 2.06 21.33 -8.86
N PRO A 499 1.95 20.00 -8.74
CA PRO A 499 0.86 19.24 -9.36
C PRO A 499 -0.52 19.55 -8.76
N ASN A 500 -0.60 20.04 -7.52
CA ASN A 500 -1.88 20.31 -6.85
C ASN A 500 -2.63 21.51 -7.45
N LYS A 501 -1.92 22.39 -8.18
CA LYS A 501 -2.52 23.55 -8.89
C LYS A 501 -3.28 23.15 -10.15
N LEU A 502 -3.06 21.93 -10.68
CA LEU A 502 -3.71 21.44 -11.89
C LEU A 502 -5.23 21.38 -11.68
N ILE A 503 -5.97 22.01 -12.59
CA ILE A 503 -7.43 21.97 -12.65
C ILE A 503 -7.84 20.80 -13.55
N LEU A 504 -8.62 19.88 -12.99
CA LEU A 504 -9.24 18.79 -13.76
C LEU A 504 -10.52 19.32 -14.40
N ASN A 505 -10.47 19.54 -15.71
CA ASN A 505 -11.61 20.01 -16.50
C ASN A 505 -11.81 19.02 -17.64
N ASP A 506 -12.90 18.27 -17.60
CA ASP A 506 -13.23 17.20 -18.56
C ASP A 506 -13.62 17.71 -19.95
N LYS A 507 -14.02 18.98 -20.09
CA LYS A 507 -14.19 19.66 -21.39
C LYS A 507 -12.85 19.92 -22.10
N ILE A 508 -11.75 20.00 -21.35
CA ILE A 508 -10.40 20.24 -21.88
C ILE A 508 -9.62 18.94 -21.93
N LEU A 509 -9.52 18.24 -20.80
CA LEU A 509 -8.86 16.96 -20.63
C LEU A 509 -9.86 15.84 -20.90
N THR A 510 -10.15 15.59 -22.18
CA THR A 510 -11.21 14.68 -22.63
C THR A 510 -11.04 13.24 -22.14
N ILE A 511 -9.82 12.84 -21.79
CA ILE A 511 -9.53 11.55 -21.15
C ILE A 511 -10.35 11.33 -19.87
N LEU A 512 -10.69 12.40 -19.14
CA LEU A 512 -11.51 12.30 -17.93
C LEU A 512 -12.91 11.75 -18.21
N ASN A 513 -13.50 12.07 -19.36
CA ASN A 513 -14.79 11.52 -19.77
C ASN A 513 -14.67 10.04 -20.14
N GLU A 514 -13.62 9.66 -20.88
CA GLU A 514 -13.35 8.27 -21.23
C GLU A 514 -13.20 7.41 -19.97
N VAL A 515 -12.42 7.89 -18.99
CA VAL A 515 -12.20 7.19 -17.72
C VAL A 515 -13.49 7.07 -16.91
N LYS A 516 -14.33 8.11 -16.85
CA LYS A 516 -15.64 8.04 -16.16
C LYS A 516 -16.58 7.04 -16.82
N ILE A 517 -16.63 7.00 -18.16
CA ILE A 517 -17.44 6.01 -18.89
C ILE A 517 -16.98 4.59 -18.56
N LEU A 518 -15.66 4.35 -18.64
CA LEU A 518 -15.07 3.05 -18.31
C LEU A 518 -15.25 2.68 -16.83
N TYR A 519 -15.34 3.66 -15.94
CA TYR A 519 -15.63 3.41 -14.54
C TYR A 519 -16.99 2.72 -14.35
N HIS A 520 -17.98 3.07 -15.17
CA HIS A 520 -19.33 2.46 -15.12
C HIS A 520 -19.49 1.26 -16.07
N ASP A 521 -18.39 0.73 -16.60
CA ASP A 521 -18.44 -0.47 -17.42
C ASP A 521 -19.04 -1.65 -16.63
N GLY A 522 -19.85 -2.48 -17.30
CA GLY A 522 -20.53 -3.61 -16.67
C GLY A 522 -19.56 -4.62 -16.04
N ILE A 523 -18.36 -4.79 -16.60
CA ILE A 523 -17.32 -5.67 -16.05
C ILE A 523 -16.77 -5.08 -14.74
N HIS A 524 -16.50 -3.77 -14.71
CA HIS A 524 -16.03 -3.10 -13.50
C HIS A 524 -17.09 -3.12 -12.39
N LYS A 525 -18.36 -2.91 -12.74
CA LYS A 525 -19.50 -3.01 -11.82
C LYS A 525 -19.67 -4.43 -11.28
N HIS A 526 -19.58 -5.45 -12.13
CA HIS A 526 -19.66 -6.86 -11.75
C HIS A 526 -18.59 -7.25 -10.71
N MET A 527 -17.37 -6.71 -10.86
CA MET A 527 -16.28 -6.90 -9.91
C MET A 527 -16.46 -6.11 -8.59
N GLY A 528 -17.48 -5.26 -8.46
CA GLY A 528 -17.70 -4.42 -7.28
C GLY A 528 -16.89 -3.12 -7.27
N TYR A 529 -16.60 -2.55 -8.44
CA TYR A 529 -15.82 -1.31 -8.60
C TYR A 529 -14.43 -1.30 -7.91
N PRO A 530 -13.59 -2.35 -8.13
CA PRO A 530 -12.34 -2.47 -7.38
C PRO A 530 -11.28 -1.42 -7.77
N LEU A 531 -11.37 -0.77 -8.92
CA LEU A 531 -10.43 0.24 -9.39
C LEU A 531 -10.88 1.69 -9.07
N GLN A 532 -9.92 2.59 -8.85
CA GLN A 532 -10.16 4.04 -8.84
C GLN A 532 -9.93 4.66 -10.22
N LEU A 533 -10.35 5.92 -10.41
CA LEU A 533 -10.19 6.63 -11.68
C LEU A 533 -8.74 6.70 -12.15
N GLU A 534 -7.77 6.90 -11.25
CA GLU A 534 -6.35 6.88 -11.58
C GLU A 534 -5.86 5.52 -12.08
N ASN A 535 -6.41 4.41 -11.60
CA ASN A 535 -6.05 3.07 -12.04
C ASN A 535 -6.55 2.82 -13.47
N ILE A 536 -7.83 3.12 -13.73
CA ILE A 536 -8.42 3.02 -15.07
C ILE A 536 -7.70 3.97 -16.03
N CYS A 537 -7.41 5.20 -15.60
CA CYS A 537 -6.65 6.16 -16.40
C CYS A 537 -5.25 5.67 -16.72
N ALA A 538 -4.55 5.00 -15.80
CA ALA A 538 -3.22 4.45 -16.05
C ALA A 538 -3.25 3.34 -17.11
N ILE A 539 -4.21 2.41 -17.04
CA ILE A 539 -4.41 1.38 -18.07
C ILE A 539 -4.73 2.04 -19.42
N LEU A 540 -5.66 3.01 -19.45
CA LEU A 540 -6.02 3.70 -20.69
C LEU A 540 -4.83 4.48 -21.30
N LEU A 541 -3.99 5.11 -20.49
CA LEU A 541 -2.77 5.80 -20.93
C LEU A 541 -1.74 4.83 -21.53
N TYR A 542 -1.67 3.60 -21.01
CA TYR A 542 -0.79 2.56 -21.51
C TYR A 542 -1.34 1.95 -22.81
N CYS A 543 -2.55 1.41 -22.80
CA CYS A 543 -3.11 0.67 -23.93
C CYS A 543 -3.51 1.58 -25.10
N GLY A 544 -4.04 2.78 -24.80
CA GLY A 544 -4.77 3.56 -25.79
C GLY A 544 -4.11 4.87 -26.24
N LYS A 545 -3.02 5.30 -25.58
CA LYS A 545 -2.49 6.66 -25.79
C LYS A 545 -1.01 6.69 -26.21
N PRO A 546 -0.59 7.67 -27.04
CA PRO A 546 0.78 7.75 -27.55
C PRO A 546 1.88 7.96 -26.51
N CYS A 547 1.55 8.31 -25.26
CA CYS A 547 2.55 8.43 -24.19
C CYS A 547 3.19 7.10 -23.85
N ASN A 548 2.49 5.98 -24.08
CA ASN A 548 3.00 4.66 -23.78
C ASN A 548 4.36 4.38 -24.43
N VAL A 549 4.55 4.80 -25.69
CA VAL A 549 5.82 4.60 -26.40
C VAL A 549 7.03 5.15 -25.62
N GLN A 550 6.92 6.39 -25.11
CA GLN A 550 7.99 7.00 -24.33
C GLN A 550 8.08 6.39 -22.93
N PHE A 551 6.94 6.05 -22.33
CA PHE A 551 6.88 5.38 -21.03
C PHE A 551 7.62 4.03 -21.08
N SER A 552 7.26 3.13 -21.99
CA SER A 552 7.94 1.85 -22.20
C SER A 552 9.41 2.05 -22.51
N TYR A 553 9.74 2.98 -23.41
CA TYR A 553 11.15 3.27 -23.74
C TYR A 553 11.96 3.68 -22.49
N ASP A 554 11.42 4.56 -21.65
CA ASP A 554 12.08 4.99 -20.43
C ASP A 554 12.23 3.83 -19.43
N GLN A 555 11.23 2.96 -19.28
CA GLN A 555 11.32 1.79 -18.40
C GLN A 555 12.41 0.81 -18.82
N ILE A 556 12.48 0.49 -20.12
CA ILE A 556 13.51 -0.38 -20.69
C ILE A 556 14.93 0.16 -20.43
N GLN A 557 15.06 1.48 -20.33
CA GLN A 557 16.30 2.18 -20.02
C GLN A 557 16.51 2.40 -18.50
N PHE A 558 15.74 1.72 -17.64
CA PHE A 558 15.75 1.87 -16.18
C PHE A 558 15.43 3.30 -15.69
N ARG A 559 14.75 4.11 -16.50
CA ARG A 559 14.35 5.50 -16.20
C ARG A 559 12.93 5.59 -15.63
N HIS A 560 12.53 4.60 -14.83
CA HIS A 560 11.24 4.54 -14.14
C HIS A 560 10.90 5.82 -13.37
N HIS A 561 11.93 6.47 -12.83
CA HIS A 561 11.80 7.71 -12.06
C HIS A 561 11.27 8.92 -12.87
N ASN A 562 11.15 8.80 -14.20
CA ASN A 562 10.47 9.77 -15.07
C ASN A 562 8.94 9.64 -15.01
N TRP A 563 8.44 8.45 -14.66
CA TRP A 563 7.03 8.07 -14.67
C TRP A 563 6.54 7.46 -13.35
N PRO A 564 6.88 8.03 -12.17
CA PRO A 564 6.54 7.42 -10.90
C PRO A 564 5.05 7.18 -10.67
N TYR A 565 4.17 8.06 -11.16
CA TYR A 565 2.72 7.92 -10.96
C TYR A 565 2.10 6.95 -11.95
N LEU A 566 2.43 7.04 -13.24
CA LEU A 566 1.92 6.10 -14.25
C LEU A 566 2.35 4.67 -13.94
N ASP A 567 3.62 4.47 -13.58
CA ASP A 567 4.12 3.15 -13.21
C ASP A 567 3.39 2.59 -11.97
N HIS A 568 3.26 3.39 -10.91
CA HIS A 568 2.61 2.94 -9.68
C HIS A 568 1.14 2.57 -9.87
N TYR A 569 0.35 3.42 -10.52
CA TYR A 569 -1.08 3.17 -10.67
C TYR A 569 -1.38 2.07 -11.68
N LEU A 570 -0.51 1.86 -12.68
CA LEU A 570 -0.62 0.74 -13.61
C LEU A 570 -0.32 -0.59 -12.91
N GLN A 571 0.76 -0.66 -12.12
CA GLN A 571 1.08 -1.84 -11.33
C GLN A 571 -0.04 -2.20 -10.36
N GLN A 572 -0.58 -1.21 -9.64
CA GLN A 572 -1.72 -1.43 -8.76
C GLN A 572 -2.94 -1.94 -9.50
N ALA A 573 -3.29 -1.33 -10.65
CA ALA A 573 -4.45 -1.72 -11.42
C ALA A 573 -4.37 -3.19 -11.88
N ILE A 574 -3.22 -3.60 -12.40
CA ILE A 574 -2.98 -5.00 -12.82
C ILE A 574 -3.04 -5.93 -11.60
N ALA A 575 -2.43 -5.55 -10.47
CA ALA A 575 -2.44 -6.39 -9.26
C ALA A 575 -3.86 -6.62 -8.71
N VAL A 576 -4.73 -5.61 -8.81
CA VAL A 576 -6.16 -5.73 -8.46
C VAL A 576 -6.87 -6.65 -9.45
N LEU A 577 -6.84 -6.35 -10.75
CA LEU A 577 -7.57 -7.12 -11.76
C LEU A 577 -7.13 -8.59 -11.83
N HIS A 578 -5.83 -8.85 -11.65
CA HIS A 578 -5.27 -10.20 -11.53
C HIS A 578 -5.94 -11.04 -10.45
N LYS A 579 -6.43 -10.43 -9.36
CA LYS A 579 -7.16 -11.13 -8.30
C LYS A 579 -8.62 -11.42 -8.66
N HIS A 580 -9.22 -10.61 -9.52
CA HIS A 580 -10.60 -10.78 -9.98
C HIS A 580 -10.75 -11.77 -11.13
N GLU A 581 -9.69 -12.08 -11.87
CA GLU A 581 -9.74 -13.10 -12.91
C GLU A 581 -9.61 -14.52 -12.36
N ARG A 582 -10.41 -15.46 -12.89
CA ARG A 582 -10.31 -16.91 -12.64
C ARG A 582 -9.15 -17.56 -13.39
N ARG A 583 -7.94 -17.06 -13.15
CA ARG A 583 -6.70 -17.50 -13.84
C ARG A 583 -6.41 -18.96 -13.60
N GLU A 584 -6.79 -19.50 -12.45
CA GLU A 584 -6.68 -20.91 -12.09
C GLU A 584 -7.41 -21.86 -13.08
N GLU A 585 -8.43 -21.35 -13.78
CA GLU A 585 -9.22 -22.04 -14.83
C GLU A 585 -8.66 -21.79 -16.26
N SER A 586 -7.63 -20.96 -16.40
CA SER A 586 -7.06 -20.55 -17.69
C SER A 586 -6.12 -21.62 -18.25
N GLU A 587 -6.37 -22.02 -19.49
CA GLU A 587 -5.42 -22.78 -20.32
C GLU A 587 -4.86 -21.96 -21.50
N THR A 588 -5.15 -20.66 -21.51
CA THR A 588 -4.86 -19.78 -22.63
C THR A 588 -3.36 -19.53 -22.78
N GLU A 589 -2.83 -19.87 -23.96
CA GLU A 589 -1.53 -19.43 -24.44
C GLU A 589 -1.61 -17.97 -24.89
N LEU A 590 -0.56 -17.19 -24.64
CA LEU A 590 -0.52 -15.78 -25.02
C LEU A 590 0.68 -15.47 -25.91
N TYR A 591 0.54 -14.47 -26.76
CA TYR A 591 1.53 -14.11 -27.76
C TYR A 591 1.81 -12.61 -27.77
N SER A 592 3.06 -12.22 -28.00
CA SER A 592 3.46 -10.83 -28.22
C SER A 592 4.46 -10.75 -29.37
N GLY A 593 4.20 -9.87 -30.34
CA GLY A 593 5.06 -9.67 -31.49
C GLY A 593 6.06 -8.54 -31.27
N LEU A 594 7.35 -8.81 -31.47
CA LEU A 594 8.41 -7.81 -31.41
C LEU A 594 9.02 -7.58 -32.79
N LYS A 595 8.83 -6.36 -33.31
CA LYS A 595 9.33 -5.97 -34.63
C LYS A 595 10.84 -5.82 -34.67
N GLY A 596 11.49 -6.46 -35.64
CA GLY A 596 12.92 -6.28 -35.92
C GLY A 596 13.85 -6.77 -34.81
N VAL A 597 13.36 -7.63 -33.92
CA VAL A 597 14.12 -8.28 -32.85
C VAL A 597 14.43 -9.72 -33.27
N ARG A 598 15.70 -10.11 -33.18
CA ARG A 598 16.14 -11.50 -33.32
C ARG A 598 17.28 -11.77 -32.34
N LEU A 599 17.25 -12.93 -31.70
CA LEU A 599 18.33 -13.42 -30.84
C LEU A 599 19.35 -14.19 -31.65
N GLU A 600 20.62 -13.84 -31.46
CA GLU A 600 21.74 -14.60 -32.02
C GLU A 600 22.07 -15.83 -31.15
N ASN A 601 21.87 -15.73 -29.83
CA ASN A 601 22.16 -16.81 -28.88
C ASN A 601 21.19 -16.81 -27.69
N ILE A 602 20.19 -17.72 -27.70
CA ILE A 602 19.22 -17.84 -26.60
C ILE A 602 19.85 -18.23 -25.26
N LYS A 603 21.03 -18.88 -25.26
CA LYS A 603 21.71 -19.27 -24.02
C LYS A 603 22.17 -18.05 -23.20
N GLU A 604 22.15 -16.86 -23.79
CA GLU A 604 22.39 -15.60 -23.08
C GLU A 604 21.17 -15.13 -22.29
N ILE A 605 19.97 -15.60 -22.65
CA ILE A 605 18.78 -15.37 -21.84
C ILE A 605 18.82 -16.28 -20.63
N LYS A 606 19.03 -15.63 -19.49
CA LYS A 606 18.94 -16.25 -18.18
C LYS A 606 17.54 -16.06 -17.64
N GLU A 607 17.23 -16.86 -16.63
CA GLU A 607 16.11 -16.63 -15.75
C GLU A 607 16.03 -15.14 -15.33
N GLY A 608 14.86 -14.53 -15.50
CA GLY A 608 14.72 -13.09 -15.41
C GLY A 608 13.40 -12.63 -14.82
N PHE A 609 13.34 -11.32 -14.59
CA PHE A 609 12.19 -10.59 -14.08
C PHE A 609 11.83 -9.48 -15.08
N PHE A 610 10.54 -9.19 -15.28
CA PHE A 610 10.12 -8.12 -16.18
C PHE A 610 10.50 -6.74 -15.61
N ILE A 611 11.21 -5.94 -16.40
CA ILE A 611 11.51 -4.52 -16.07
C ILE A 611 10.47 -3.56 -16.65
N SER A 612 9.59 -4.02 -17.54
CA SER A 612 8.52 -3.19 -18.11
C SER A 612 7.23 -4.00 -18.25
N TYR A 613 6.14 -3.33 -18.57
CA TYR A 613 4.85 -3.94 -18.84
C TYR A 613 4.85 -4.56 -20.23
N LEU A 614 4.16 -5.69 -20.39
CA LEU A 614 4.09 -6.42 -21.66
C LEU A 614 2.65 -6.63 -22.07
N SER A 615 2.32 -6.14 -23.27
CA SER A 615 1.04 -6.38 -23.92
C SER A 615 1.10 -7.70 -24.69
N THR A 616 0.09 -8.53 -24.49
CA THR A 616 -0.04 -9.87 -25.09
C THR A 616 -1.45 -10.08 -25.62
N SER A 617 -1.62 -11.04 -26.53
CA SER A 617 -2.91 -11.43 -27.08
C SER A 617 -3.05 -12.95 -27.06
N ASP A 618 -4.27 -13.44 -26.84
CA ASP A 618 -4.61 -14.85 -27.05
C ASP A 618 -4.81 -15.20 -28.55
N ASN A 619 -4.65 -14.22 -29.44
CA ASN A 619 -4.67 -14.41 -30.89
C ASN A 619 -3.26 -14.22 -31.47
N ILE A 620 -2.65 -15.32 -31.92
CA ILE A 620 -1.32 -15.30 -32.55
C ILE A 620 -1.25 -14.39 -33.78
N GLN A 621 -2.35 -14.18 -34.51
CA GLN A 621 -2.37 -13.29 -35.67
C GLN A 621 -2.12 -11.83 -35.28
N VAL A 622 -2.58 -11.42 -34.09
CA VAL A 622 -2.28 -10.08 -33.54
C VAL A 622 -0.78 -9.97 -33.30
N ALA A 623 -0.16 -10.98 -32.68
CA ALA A 623 1.30 -10.99 -32.49
C ALA A 623 2.07 -10.99 -33.83
N GLN A 624 1.60 -11.72 -34.83
CA GLN A 624 2.20 -11.70 -36.17
C GLN A 624 2.13 -10.32 -36.83
N MET A 625 1.00 -9.61 -36.68
CA MET A 625 0.85 -8.22 -37.17
C MET A 625 1.88 -7.29 -36.53
N TYR A 626 2.07 -7.40 -35.21
CA TYR A 626 3.03 -6.58 -34.46
C TYR A 626 4.49 -6.95 -34.75
N ARG A 627 4.78 -8.22 -35.03
CA ARG A 627 6.10 -8.69 -35.49
C ARG A 627 6.48 -8.07 -36.85
N SER A 628 5.51 -7.76 -37.72
CA SER A 628 5.75 -7.37 -39.13
C SER A 628 6.40 -8.50 -39.92
N ASP A 629 7.26 -8.22 -40.90
CA ASP A 629 7.84 -9.25 -41.79
C ASP A 629 9.03 -9.98 -41.15
N GLN A 630 9.77 -9.29 -40.28
CA GLN A 630 10.93 -9.80 -39.54
C GLN A 630 10.84 -9.41 -38.07
N GLY A 631 11.18 -10.35 -37.17
CA GLY A 631 11.14 -10.12 -35.73
C GLY A 631 11.04 -11.41 -34.93
N CYS A 632 10.57 -11.32 -33.70
CA CYS A 632 10.30 -12.48 -32.86
C CYS A 632 8.88 -12.45 -32.30
N ILE A 633 8.36 -13.63 -31.96
CA ILE A 633 7.11 -13.82 -31.23
C ILE A 633 7.47 -14.39 -29.86
N LEU A 634 7.09 -13.68 -28.82
CA LEU A 634 7.09 -14.20 -27.46
C LEU A 634 5.83 -15.03 -27.28
N HIS A 635 6.00 -16.30 -26.94
CA HIS A 635 4.93 -17.24 -26.60
C HIS A 635 4.96 -17.43 -25.08
N PHE A 636 3.86 -17.13 -24.38
CA PHE A 636 3.78 -17.20 -22.93
C PHE A 636 2.96 -18.42 -22.53
N HIS A 637 3.63 -19.39 -21.94
CA HIS A 637 3.01 -20.60 -21.40
C HIS A 637 1.95 -20.24 -20.35
N PRO A 638 0.84 -20.99 -20.18
CA PRO A 638 -0.25 -20.62 -19.28
C PRO A 638 0.20 -20.55 -17.81
N SER A 639 1.28 -21.25 -17.44
CA SER A 639 1.90 -21.14 -16.11
C SER A 639 2.20 -19.68 -15.71
N MET A 640 2.56 -18.83 -16.68
CA MET A 640 2.89 -17.43 -16.48
C MET A 640 1.69 -16.60 -16.01
N ARG A 641 0.48 -16.98 -16.44
CA ARG A 641 -0.76 -16.32 -16.03
C ARG A 641 -1.32 -16.91 -14.74
N ARG A 642 -1.06 -18.19 -14.45
CA ARG A 642 -1.63 -18.90 -13.30
C ARG A 642 -0.90 -18.63 -11.99
N THR A 643 0.39 -18.31 -12.04
CA THR A 643 1.17 -17.99 -10.84
C THR A 643 0.60 -16.78 -10.09
N GLY A 644 0.69 -16.80 -8.77
CA GLY A 644 0.40 -15.65 -7.93
C GLY A 644 1.48 -14.57 -7.96
N GLY A 645 2.67 -14.83 -8.49
CA GLY A 645 3.78 -13.87 -8.48
C GLY A 645 3.86 -12.99 -9.73
N ILE A 646 3.72 -13.57 -10.93
CA ILE A 646 3.76 -12.84 -12.19
C ILE A 646 2.37 -12.26 -12.46
N LYS A 647 2.21 -10.95 -12.24
CA LYS A 647 0.91 -10.29 -12.32
C LYS A 647 0.52 -10.02 -13.76
N SER A 648 -0.71 -10.36 -14.10
CA SER A 648 -1.32 -10.12 -15.40
C SER A 648 -2.83 -9.99 -15.29
N CYS A 649 -3.42 -9.25 -16.23
CA CYS A 649 -4.87 -9.10 -16.32
C CYS A 649 -5.35 -8.83 -17.75
N ASP A 650 -6.59 -9.21 -18.01
CA ASP A 650 -7.41 -8.82 -19.13
C ASP A 650 -7.80 -7.35 -19.02
N VAL A 651 -7.32 -6.56 -19.97
CA VAL A 651 -7.64 -5.13 -20.08
C VAL A 651 -8.47 -4.83 -21.32
N SER A 652 -8.96 -5.85 -22.02
CA SER A 652 -9.72 -5.69 -23.27
C SER A 652 -10.99 -4.87 -23.09
N TRP A 653 -11.59 -4.82 -21.90
CA TRP A 653 -12.74 -3.97 -21.59
C TRP A 653 -12.36 -2.49 -21.36
N ILE A 654 -11.10 -2.19 -21.03
CA ILE A 654 -10.56 -0.82 -20.93
C ILE A 654 -9.94 -0.36 -22.25
N SER A 655 -9.16 -1.24 -22.89
CA SER A 655 -8.39 -0.94 -24.10
C SER A 655 -9.33 -0.47 -25.22
N PRO A 656 -8.96 0.59 -25.97
CA PRO A 656 -9.75 1.02 -27.13
C PRO A 656 -9.68 0.00 -28.28
N TYR A 657 -8.64 -0.84 -28.33
CA TYR A 657 -8.40 -1.81 -29.40
C TYR A 657 -8.99 -3.18 -29.05
N LYS A 658 -10.33 -3.27 -28.99
CA LYS A 658 -11.05 -4.49 -28.58
C LYS A 658 -10.64 -5.74 -29.37
N HIS A 659 -10.31 -5.58 -30.65
CA HIS A 659 -9.91 -6.66 -31.54
C HIS A 659 -8.54 -7.28 -31.19
N GLU A 660 -7.66 -6.53 -30.51
CA GLU A 660 -6.34 -7.04 -30.10
C GLU A 660 -6.43 -8.00 -28.93
N ARG A 661 -7.58 -8.02 -28.24
CA ARG A 661 -7.83 -8.95 -27.14
C ARG A 661 -6.78 -8.85 -26.03
N GLU A 662 -6.31 -7.64 -25.77
CA GLU A 662 -5.15 -7.34 -24.93
C GLU A 662 -5.21 -7.94 -23.51
N ILE A 663 -4.15 -8.64 -23.14
CA ILE A 663 -3.82 -9.11 -21.78
C ILE A 663 -2.47 -8.49 -21.40
N LEU A 664 -2.45 -7.79 -20.27
CA LEU A 664 -1.33 -6.99 -19.84
C LEU A 664 -0.59 -7.66 -18.67
N PHE A 665 0.71 -7.87 -18.81
CA PHE A 665 1.60 -8.28 -17.73
C PHE A 665 2.21 -7.05 -17.06
N ALA A 666 2.29 -7.07 -15.73
CA ALA A 666 3.01 -6.07 -14.97
C ALA A 666 4.52 -6.34 -15.00
N ARG A 667 5.31 -5.27 -14.88
CA ARG A 667 6.71 -5.42 -14.47
C ARG A 667 6.80 -6.08 -13.09
N SER A 668 7.86 -6.84 -12.86
CA SER A 668 8.10 -7.53 -11.59
C SER A 668 8.24 -6.53 -10.44
N PHE A 669 7.59 -6.83 -9.31
CA PHE A 669 7.63 -6.03 -8.10
C PHE A 669 8.55 -6.69 -7.06
N ALA A 670 9.70 -6.08 -6.80
CA ALA A 670 10.62 -6.55 -5.78
C ALA A 670 10.33 -5.82 -4.45
N GLY A 671 9.34 -6.30 -3.71
CA GLY A 671 9.00 -5.75 -2.39
C GLY A 671 10.16 -5.84 -1.38
N TYR A 672 10.02 -5.17 -0.24
CA TYR A 672 11.15 -4.99 0.69
C TYR A 672 11.28 -6.08 1.77
N THR A 673 10.41 -7.10 1.78
CA THR A 673 10.24 -7.99 2.96
C THR A 673 10.40 -9.48 2.71
N LEU A 674 10.39 -9.98 1.47
CA LEU A 674 10.61 -11.41 1.20
C LEU A 674 12.09 -11.72 1.00
N ASP A 675 12.48 -12.94 1.37
CA ASP A 675 13.81 -13.49 1.08
C ASP A 675 14.05 -13.53 -0.45
N GLY A 676 15.28 -13.28 -0.88
CA GLY A 676 15.67 -13.28 -2.29
C GLY A 676 15.38 -14.59 -3.00
N ARG A 677 15.47 -15.73 -2.28
CA ARG A 677 15.09 -17.05 -2.80
C ARG A 677 13.58 -17.13 -3.08
N VAL A 678 12.74 -16.68 -2.15
CA VAL A 678 11.28 -16.70 -2.30
C VAL A 678 10.83 -15.79 -3.44
N TYR A 679 11.50 -14.63 -3.63
CA TYR A 679 11.22 -13.77 -4.78
C TYR A 679 11.49 -14.44 -6.11
N LYS A 680 12.62 -15.13 -6.20
CA LYS A 680 13.05 -15.82 -7.42
C LYS A 680 12.04 -16.90 -7.81
N GLU A 681 11.66 -17.76 -6.88
CA GLU A 681 10.66 -18.82 -7.12
C GLU A 681 9.28 -18.30 -7.56
N LEU A 682 8.86 -17.13 -7.07
CA LEU A 682 7.52 -16.61 -7.33
C LEU A 682 7.43 -15.74 -8.59
N LEU A 683 8.45 -14.92 -8.85
CA LEU A 683 8.39 -13.85 -9.87
C LEU A 683 9.18 -14.15 -11.14
N ALA A 684 10.11 -15.09 -11.10
CA ALA A 684 11.02 -15.31 -12.20
C ALA A 684 10.41 -16.18 -13.30
N TRP A 685 10.93 -16.01 -14.51
CA TRP A 685 10.58 -16.79 -15.67
C TRP A 685 11.83 -17.22 -16.43
N ASN A 686 11.69 -18.28 -17.21
CA ASN A 686 12.71 -18.77 -18.15
C ASN A 686 12.27 -18.57 -19.60
N ALA A 687 13.22 -18.63 -20.52
CA ALA A 687 12.97 -18.59 -21.95
C ALA A 687 13.68 -19.73 -22.68
N LYS A 688 13.07 -20.23 -23.75
CA LYS A 688 13.70 -21.14 -24.72
C LYS A 688 13.22 -20.84 -26.14
N ILE A 689 14.07 -21.12 -27.13
CA ILE A 689 13.61 -21.10 -28.53
C ILE A 689 12.70 -22.31 -28.72
N GLU A 690 11.47 -22.04 -29.15
CA GLU A 690 10.49 -23.06 -29.50
C GLU A 690 10.58 -23.43 -30.97
N SER A 691 10.74 -22.42 -31.84
CA SER A 691 11.01 -22.60 -33.27
C SER A 691 11.74 -21.39 -33.84
N GLU A 692 12.49 -21.60 -34.91
CA GLU A 692 13.11 -20.51 -35.66
C GLU A 692 13.21 -20.84 -37.15
N ASP A 693 13.03 -19.81 -37.97
CA ASP A 693 13.32 -19.83 -39.40
C ASP A 693 14.14 -18.61 -39.79
N GLU A 694 14.33 -18.37 -41.10
CA GLU A 694 15.09 -17.23 -41.62
C GLU A 694 14.53 -15.87 -41.19
N TYR A 695 13.21 -15.76 -40.98
CA TYR A 695 12.49 -14.50 -40.80
C TYR A 695 11.96 -14.29 -39.38
N THR A 696 11.74 -15.36 -38.63
CA THR A 696 11.15 -15.29 -37.28
C THR A 696 11.81 -16.23 -36.28
N GLN A 697 11.71 -15.85 -35.01
CA GLN A 697 11.97 -16.71 -33.87
C GLN A 697 10.73 -16.73 -32.97
N MET A 698 10.31 -17.90 -32.55
CA MET A 698 9.30 -18.08 -31.52
C MET A 698 9.98 -18.49 -30.23
N ILE A 699 9.73 -17.74 -29.17
CA ILE A 699 10.43 -17.86 -27.89
C ILE A 699 9.41 -18.12 -26.81
N LEU A 700 9.47 -19.31 -26.22
CA LEU A 700 8.58 -19.75 -25.17
C LEU A 700 9.08 -19.25 -23.82
N LEU A 701 8.21 -18.52 -23.11
CA LEU A 701 8.39 -18.03 -21.76
C LEU A 701 7.57 -18.88 -20.78
N THR A 702 8.24 -19.41 -19.76
CA THR A 702 7.68 -20.29 -18.74
C THR A 702 7.94 -19.74 -17.35
N TRP A 703 7.05 -20.03 -16.40
CA TRP A 703 7.29 -19.68 -15.00
C TRP A 703 8.41 -20.57 -14.46
N THR A 704 9.39 -20.03 -13.73
CA THR A 704 10.54 -20.84 -13.25
C THR A 704 10.11 -22.12 -12.53
N ARG A 705 9.06 -22.05 -11.72
CA ARG A 705 8.52 -23.20 -10.99
C ARG A 705 7.88 -24.27 -11.88
N TYR A 706 7.43 -23.93 -13.08
CA TYR A 706 7.03 -24.94 -14.06
C TYR A 706 8.25 -25.75 -14.50
N ASP A 707 9.34 -25.09 -14.88
CA ASP A 707 10.55 -25.77 -15.37
C ASP A 707 11.25 -26.58 -14.28
N GLU A 708 11.21 -26.12 -13.02
CA GLU A 708 11.74 -26.84 -11.87
C GLU A 708 11.11 -28.23 -11.70
N TYR A 709 9.81 -28.37 -11.97
CA TYR A 709 9.05 -29.58 -11.66
C TYR A 709 8.65 -30.40 -12.89
N VAL A 710 8.66 -29.83 -14.09
CA VAL A 710 8.10 -30.48 -15.31
C VAL A 710 8.72 -31.87 -15.56
N GLN A 711 10.04 -32.04 -15.42
CA GLN A 711 10.70 -33.32 -15.67
C GLN A 711 10.30 -34.40 -14.67
N GLN A 712 10.32 -34.09 -13.37
CA GLN A 712 9.90 -35.02 -12.32
C GLN A 712 8.42 -35.37 -12.45
N THR A 713 7.58 -34.36 -12.74
CA THR A 713 6.15 -34.55 -12.99
C THR A 713 5.91 -35.47 -14.17
N MET A 714 6.60 -35.28 -15.30
CA MET A 714 6.50 -36.16 -16.47
C MET A 714 6.98 -37.58 -16.18
N GLN A 715 8.08 -37.74 -15.45
CA GLN A 715 8.61 -39.05 -15.06
C GLN A 715 7.60 -39.83 -14.22
N ILE A 716 7.08 -39.22 -13.15
CA ILE A 716 6.07 -39.86 -12.29
C ILE A 716 4.81 -40.13 -13.11
N SER A 717 4.36 -39.18 -13.93
CA SER A 717 3.16 -39.36 -14.74
C SER A 717 3.28 -40.54 -15.71
N ALA A 718 4.44 -40.73 -16.34
CA ALA A 718 4.71 -41.87 -17.22
C ALA A 718 4.62 -43.22 -16.50
N MET A 719 5.11 -43.31 -15.24
CA MET A 719 4.97 -44.53 -14.42
C MET A 719 3.50 -44.90 -14.14
N TRP A 720 2.60 -43.93 -14.26
CA TRP A 720 1.16 -44.07 -14.07
C TRP A 720 0.37 -43.98 -15.38
N ASN A 721 1.01 -44.19 -16.53
CA ASN A 721 0.39 -44.10 -17.87
C ASN A 721 -0.40 -42.80 -18.08
N TYR A 722 0.11 -41.67 -17.55
CA TYR A 722 -0.50 -40.34 -17.64
C TYR A 722 -1.92 -40.24 -17.04
N SER A 723 -2.29 -41.17 -16.15
CA SER A 723 -3.61 -41.22 -15.52
C SER A 723 -3.78 -40.29 -14.32
N ILE A 724 -2.69 -39.69 -13.81
CA ILE A 724 -2.69 -38.76 -12.68
C ILE A 724 -2.56 -37.30 -13.19
N ASP A 725 -3.31 -36.39 -12.58
CA ASP A 725 -3.23 -34.94 -12.84
C ASP A 725 -1.83 -34.38 -12.51
N PHE A 726 -1.26 -33.57 -13.40
CA PHE A 726 0.10 -33.06 -13.23
C PHE A 726 0.23 -32.11 -12.04
N ASN A 727 -0.81 -31.33 -11.72
CA ASN A 727 -0.79 -30.46 -10.55
C ASN A 727 -0.92 -31.27 -9.25
N LEU A 728 -1.62 -32.42 -9.28
CA LEU A 728 -1.61 -33.36 -8.16
C LEU A 728 -0.19 -33.88 -7.90
N ILE A 729 0.51 -34.37 -8.94
CA ILE A 729 1.90 -34.81 -8.80
C ILE A 729 2.79 -33.67 -8.27
N TYR A 730 2.64 -32.47 -8.81
CA TYR A 730 3.37 -31.28 -8.36
C TYR A 730 3.15 -30.97 -6.87
N VAL A 731 1.90 -30.96 -6.41
CA VAL A 731 1.58 -30.70 -5.00
C VAL A 731 2.13 -31.82 -4.10
N SER A 732 2.05 -33.08 -4.54
CA SER A 732 2.63 -34.21 -3.82
C SER A 732 4.17 -34.14 -3.76
N LEU A 733 4.83 -33.72 -4.84
CA LEU A 733 6.28 -33.45 -4.87
C LEU A 733 6.64 -32.36 -3.88
N LYS A 734 5.89 -31.24 -3.86
CA LYS A 734 6.12 -30.15 -2.92
C LYS A 734 5.95 -30.59 -1.47
N HIS A 735 4.93 -31.39 -1.20
CA HIS A 735 4.69 -31.98 0.13
C HIS A 735 5.81 -32.93 0.57
N SER A 736 6.43 -33.62 -0.40
CA SER A 736 7.52 -34.58 -0.17
C SER A 736 8.91 -33.95 -0.30
N GLU A 737 9.03 -32.61 -0.30
CA GLU A 737 10.30 -31.88 -0.46
C GLU A 737 11.09 -32.25 -1.74
N GLY A 738 10.39 -32.68 -2.80
CA GLY A 738 10.99 -33.09 -4.07
C GLY A 738 11.44 -34.55 -4.15
N ASP A 739 11.23 -35.35 -3.11
CA ASP A 739 11.56 -36.79 -3.10
C ASP A 739 10.54 -37.59 -3.95
N ILE A 740 11.03 -38.19 -5.03
CA ILE A 740 10.21 -38.96 -5.98
C ILE A 740 9.61 -40.22 -5.33
N TYR A 741 10.36 -40.95 -4.52
CA TYR A 741 9.87 -42.20 -3.91
C TYR A 741 8.80 -41.94 -2.86
N ARG A 742 9.00 -40.93 -2.01
CA ARG A 742 7.98 -40.47 -1.05
C ARG A 742 6.73 -40.00 -1.77
N THR A 743 6.90 -39.28 -2.89
CA THR A 743 5.77 -38.82 -3.72
C THR A 743 4.99 -39.99 -4.29
N ILE A 744 5.66 -40.99 -4.86
CA ILE A 744 4.99 -42.18 -5.42
C ILE A 744 4.22 -42.92 -4.33
N ASN A 745 4.82 -43.13 -3.15
CA ASN A 745 4.15 -43.77 -2.02
C ASN A 745 2.92 -42.99 -1.57
N LEU A 746 3.02 -41.65 -1.47
CA LEU A 746 1.91 -40.78 -1.12
C LEU A 746 0.77 -40.84 -2.14
N LEU A 747 1.09 -40.88 -3.43
CA LEU A 747 0.09 -41.02 -4.51
C LEU A 747 -0.57 -42.40 -4.50
N LEU A 748 0.18 -43.47 -4.21
CA LEU A 748 -0.38 -44.82 -4.03
C LEU A 748 -1.37 -44.86 -2.86
N GLU A 749 -0.99 -44.30 -1.71
CA GLU A 749 -1.87 -44.20 -0.54
C GLU A 749 -3.13 -43.40 -0.86
N PHE A 750 -2.99 -42.30 -1.59
CA PHE A 750 -4.11 -41.47 -2.02
C PHE A 750 -5.07 -42.21 -2.95
N GLU A 751 -4.58 -42.89 -3.98
CA GLU A 751 -5.46 -43.64 -4.91
C GLU A 751 -6.15 -44.82 -4.19
N VAL A 752 -5.48 -45.49 -3.26
CA VAL A 752 -6.12 -46.51 -2.40
C VAL A 752 -7.21 -45.88 -1.53
N TRP A 753 -6.95 -44.72 -0.92
CA TRP A 753 -7.94 -44.00 -0.11
C TRP A 753 -9.15 -43.57 -0.94
N LYS A 754 -8.92 -43.08 -2.16
CA LYS A 754 -9.96 -42.59 -3.07
C LYS A 754 -10.98 -43.68 -3.45
N LEU A 755 -10.54 -44.93 -3.57
CA LEU A 755 -11.39 -46.09 -3.88
C LEU A 755 -12.13 -46.65 -2.66
N LYS A 756 -11.71 -46.31 -1.44
CA LYS A 756 -12.33 -46.78 -0.20
C LYS A 756 -13.48 -45.88 0.27
N ASP A 757 -14.35 -46.42 1.10
CA ASP A 757 -15.35 -45.71 1.91
C ASP A 757 -16.22 -44.69 1.14
N ASN A 758 -16.49 -44.96 -0.14
CA ASN A 758 -17.22 -44.08 -1.06
C ASN A 758 -16.67 -42.63 -1.08
N ASN A 759 -15.35 -42.45 -0.92
CA ASN A 759 -14.74 -41.11 -0.82
C ASN A 759 -14.96 -40.25 -2.07
N ASN A 760 -15.02 -40.85 -3.27
CA ASN A 760 -15.42 -40.13 -4.49
C ASN A 760 -16.84 -39.53 -4.39
N GLN A 761 -17.81 -40.33 -3.93
CA GLN A 761 -19.20 -39.87 -3.78
C GLN A 761 -19.31 -38.78 -2.71
N LYS A 762 -18.60 -38.94 -1.58
CA LYS A 762 -18.51 -37.90 -0.54
C LYS A 762 -17.93 -36.59 -1.08
N TYR A 763 -16.95 -36.67 -1.99
CA TYR A 763 -16.42 -35.48 -2.64
C TYR A 763 -17.45 -34.82 -3.55
N GLU A 764 -18.18 -35.59 -4.37
CA GLU A 764 -19.22 -35.06 -5.27
C GLU A 764 -20.28 -34.26 -4.50
N GLU A 765 -20.70 -34.74 -3.32
CA GLU A 765 -21.64 -34.05 -2.42
C GLU A 765 -21.16 -32.67 -1.96
N ILE A 766 -19.83 -32.46 -1.86
CA ILE A 766 -19.22 -31.22 -1.36
C ILE A 766 -18.42 -30.44 -2.42
N ALA A 767 -18.32 -30.93 -3.66
CA ALA A 767 -17.49 -30.35 -4.72
C ALA A 767 -17.84 -28.88 -4.98
N ASN A 768 -19.12 -28.53 -4.92
CA ASN A 768 -19.58 -27.16 -5.07
C ASN A 768 -19.04 -26.20 -3.99
N LYS A 769 -18.73 -26.70 -2.78
CA LYS A 769 -18.08 -25.89 -1.74
C LYS A 769 -16.66 -25.51 -2.15
N PHE A 770 -15.92 -26.43 -2.77
CA PHE A 770 -14.58 -26.14 -3.32
C PHE A 770 -14.67 -25.17 -4.49
N VAL A 771 -15.61 -25.36 -5.42
CA VAL A 771 -15.76 -24.47 -6.60
C VAL A 771 -16.11 -23.04 -6.17
N LYS A 772 -17.01 -22.86 -5.20
CA LYS A 772 -17.30 -21.52 -4.63
C LYS A 772 -16.06 -20.86 -4.01
N ARG A 773 -15.09 -21.67 -3.59
CA ARG A 773 -13.77 -21.23 -3.09
C ARG A 773 -12.70 -21.17 -4.19
N ARG A 774 -13.10 -21.17 -5.46
CA ARG A 774 -12.23 -21.13 -6.64
C ARG A 774 -11.30 -22.34 -6.80
N CYS A 775 -11.63 -23.45 -6.15
CA CYS A 775 -10.86 -24.68 -6.23
C CYS A 775 -11.49 -25.60 -7.28
N CYS A 776 -11.15 -25.38 -8.57
CA CYS A 776 -11.77 -26.09 -9.69
C CYS A 776 -11.05 -27.39 -10.11
N ASN A 777 -9.91 -27.73 -9.50
CA ASN A 777 -9.22 -29.01 -9.77
C ASN A 777 -9.71 -30.11 -8.84
N HIS A 778 -10.59 -30.99 -9.33
CA HIS A 778 -11.21 -32.06 -8.55
C HIS A 778 -10.20 -33.06 -7.95
N SER A 779 -9.14 -33.42 -8.68
CA SER A 779 -8.12 -34.36 -8.18
C SER A 779 -7.36 -33.76 -7.00
N LEU A 780 -7.00 -32.48 -7.07
CA LEU A 780 -6.37 -31.76 -5.97
C LEU A 780 -7.30 -31.58 -4.77
N ASN A 781 -8.58 -31.27 -5.00
CA ASN A 781 -9.56 -31.12 -3.93
C ASN A 781 -9.69 -32.41 -3.11
N MET A 782 -9.83 -33.56 -3.80
CA MET A 782 -9.85 -34.87 -3.16
C MET A 782 -8.53 -35.17 -2.43
N PHE A 783 -7.39 -34.77 -3.00
CA PHE A 783 -6.09 -34.96 -2.35
C PHE A 783 -5.98 -34.16 -1.05
N TYR A 784 -6.49 -32.93 -1.01
CA TYR A 784 -6.56 -32.18 0.25
C TYR A 784 -7.52 -32.81 1.25
N MET A 785 -8.65 -33.36 0.80
CA MET A 785 -9.50 -34.17 1.69
C MET A 785 -8.76 -35.38 2.26
N PHE A 786 -7.92 -36.04 1.45
CA PHE A 786 -7.08 -37.14 1.91
C PHE A 786 -6.05 -36.71 2.95
N LEU A 787 -5.38 -35.58 2.74
CA LEU A 787 -4.38 -35.07 3.69
C LEU A 787 -5.01 -34.68 5.03
N PHE A 788 -6.25 -34.19 5.01
CA PHE A 788 -6.93 -33.67 6.21
C PHE A 788 -8.06 -34.57 6.75
N LYS A 789 -8.33 -35.72 6.11
CA LYS A 789 -9.30 -36.83 6.37
C LYS A 789 -10.65 -36.47 7.00
N ASN A 790 -10.63 -35.82 8.16
CA ASN A 790 -11.77 -35.47 9.00
C ASN A 790 -12.03 -33.94 9.11
N ASN A 791 -11.19 -33.10 8.52
CA ASN A 791 -11.35 -31.64 8.55
C ASN A 791 -11.55 -31.06 7.13
N ILE A 792 -12.79 -31.13 6.66
CA ILE A 792 -13.18 -30.62 5.32
C ILE A 792 -12.90 -29.13 5.19
N GLU A 793 -13.15 -28.34 6.22
CA GLU A 793 -12.90 -26.89 6.19
C GLU A 793 -11.42 -26.58 5.99
N GLN A 794 -10.52 -27.31 6.66
CA GLN A 794 -9.08 -27.19 6.46
C GLN A 794 -8.64 -27.67 5.07
N ALA A 795 -9.26 -28.73 4.54
CA ALA A 795 -8.99 -29.16 3.16
C ALA A 795 -9.36 -28.07 2.14
N ILE A 796 -10.52 -27.45 2.30
CA ILE A 796 -10.98 -26.33 1.46
C ILE A 796 -10.03 -25.14 1.60
N GLU A 797 -9.66 -24.76 2.83
CA GLU A 797 -8.74 -23.67 3.12
C GLU A 797 -7.39 -23.84 2.38
N TYR A 798 -6.74 -24.99 2.56
CA TYR A 798 -5.44 -25.27 1.92
C TYR A 798 -5.54 -25.37 0.39
N ALA A 799 -6.61 -25.97 -0.13
CA ALA A 799 -6.86 -25.98 -1.57
C ALA A 799 -6.99 -24.55 -2.12
N THR A 800 -7.69 -23.67 -1.39
CA THR A 800 -7.91 -22.27 -1.77
C THR A 800 -6.61 -21.48 -1.76
N ILE A 801 -5.79 -21.63 -0.72
CA ILE A 801 -4.47 -20.98 -0.63
C ILE A 801 -3.63 -21.37 -1.85
N CYS A 802 -3.58 -22.65 -2.20
CA CYS A 802 -2.81 -23.11 -3.35
C CYS A 802 -3.37 -22.63 -4.69
N ALA A 803 -4.68 -22.68 -4.88
CA ALA A 803 -5.32 -22.26 -6.13
C ALA A 803 -5.20 -20.74 -6.37
N VAL A 804 -5.54 -19.93 -5.37
CA VAL A 804 -5.72 -18.47 -5.54
C VAL A 804 -4.43 -17.70 -5.24
N ALA A 805 -3.69 -18.05 -4.19
CA ALA A 805 -2.53 -17.28 -3.75
C ALA A 805 -1.22 -17.75 -4.41
N ASN A 806 -1.02 -19.07 -4.54
CA ASN A 806 0.20 -19.62 -5.12
C ASN A 806 0.07 -19.80 -6.64
N GLY A 807 -1.06 -20.35 -7.08
CA GLY A 807 -1.27 -20.78 -8.47
C GLY A 807 -0.67 -22.16 -8.76
N PHE A 808 -1.06 -22.73 -9.91
CA PHE A 808 -0.61 -24.05 -10.36
C PHE A 808 0.13 -23.97 -11.70
N PRO A 809 1.25 -24.69 -11.88
CA PRO A 809 2.08 -24.59 -13.07
C PRO A 809 1.55 -25.32 -14.31
N PHE A 810 0.74 -26.39 -14.20
CA PHE A 810 0.42 -27.28 -15.33
C PHE A 810 -1.03 -27.20 -15.80
N VAL A 811 -1.30 -27.14 -17.10
CA VAL A 811 -2.67 -27.16 -17.65
C VAL A 811 -3.13 -28.58 -18.03
N GLY A 812 -4.26 -29.04 -17.47
CA GLY A 812 -4.97 -30.27 -17.86
C GLY A 812 -4.14 -31.58 -17.89
N ARG A 813 -4.77 -32.69 -18.31
CA ARG A 813 -4.07 -33.95 -18.62
C ARG A 813 -3.71 -33.97 -20.10
N GLY A 814 -2.44 -34.20 -20.45
CA GLY A 814 -2.04 -34.65 -21.80
C GLY A 814 -1.82 -33.59 -22.88
N LYS A 815 -1.61 -32.31 -22.55
CA LYS A 815 -1.16 -31.28 -23.51
C LYS A 815 0.33 -30.95 -23.39
N TYR A 816 1.19 -31.97 -23.23
CA TYR A 816 2.63 -31.79 -23.05
C TYR A 816 3.43 -32.85 -23.78
#